data_AF-A0A3R6KIH3-F1
#
_entry.id   AF-A0A3R6KIH3-F1
#
_cell.length_a   1.000
_cell.length_b   1.000
_cell.length_c   1.000
_cell.angle_alpha   90.00
_cell.angle_beta   90.00
_cell.angle_gamma   90.00
#
_symmetry.space_group_name_H-M   'P 1'
#
loop_
_entity.id
_entity.type
_entity.pdbx_description
1 polymer ?
#
loop_
_entity_poly.entity_id
_entity_poly.type
_entity_poly.pdbx_seq_one_letter_code
_entity_poly.pdbx_strand_id
1 'polypeptide(L)'
;MKKISKITLENFRVFSGKNEIDFNDTDGKPADLVCIYGKNGFGKTSLFDGFEWFFTGEIHLLNKELKKNVSKYKGNILKNKYAEATERAGIDILYSDGDKGSRIITNRKNAVNDSKVGNASGICKEMIDKKQILPHSRIDSFVYAVKPTELYNDWGDFWDPDNKQRDFFTAVYNVYKKFDNEVKEYDDKLKKIKNQLEELDIKRKVEDFNESVEKYNCLHVKNIPDLVPIEYDENEKIFINDKLFNTGIGTQINMYITNKCSENEQCEFLLNNFNEYKDFKKLQQEWLDRQDRCRRIIAKCQKKRELLSQIEVLEEQRKKLIESRDELLGVFDEAWFDEYQKNIELNVKYSTDNNKLNNSRSELENITSYIESLRQKAIKIEQQKNDVLKHWEEWKQQITDLNEKRKELFKEDVLKKLIEEKESADKQKQTYQKEVRYLNQAFTEGCENFLHSITADTTLEYPWIKEHVDYENKSRVSLTKAVAEEADAKSRYETMREEVDNLDELLTLAKREIQKSNSCTCPVCKSKFSNKDELLGKIDLSGQRTILLKLKTEWGNAGQKLKEAQEGHKKGIDSIQVLINDRICELNKLILKCENDIEQYQREYEERQLKIQKIKREEENLKQVIEQELGTSIKDILKESIDIACSEKIVIISNLQKEKENEINEQQKKQRMVNTEIEQIEKILNDEKMRIDAFNNDLSNLEKQKIVQQRQIFSNGQFQSLVQKYVVDIQQNEDKKQRLQEELNDYKIYYTGNIDKYKKLLVDMDEKSIDRMGRYDQYKKTLFAKKQISKKTIIRYRKKIESEIEIAKEKLDIWNQCDSNVVVEQFINKYNQMFEEQGKLQQEKELCSQKQSLAEQIFKNVQSQMENHIKEAFGGVTINQIYSKIQPHKRFKHLQYQINMNEDSAPELYIKVKNDESEGIMPELFFSSAQLNTVALSVFLGGALSKSNPKVNTIFIDDPIGHFDDLNVLSFIDVLRTIITETNWQIIISTHEENFYEVMKIKLNSKYYNSKFFKFKDEGNIEEDMEG
;
A
#
# COMPACT_ATOMS: atom_id res chain seq x y z
N MET A 1 -24.53 44.09 -43.44
CA MET A 1 -23.22 43.52 -43.07
C MET A 1 -22.15 44.25 -43.84
N LYS A 2 -20.97 44.48 -43.27
CA LYS A 2 -19.96 45.38 -43.82
C LYS A 2 -19.01 44.64 -44.76
N LYS A 3 -18.50 45.32 -45.79
CA LYS A 3 -17.32 44.90 -46.58
C LYS A 3 -16.22 45.94 -46.46
N ILE A 4 -14.99 45.59 -46.80
CA ILE A 4 -13.86 46.52 -46.80
C ILE A 4 -13.93 47.33 -48.09
N SER A 5 -14.09 48.64 -47.96
CA SER A 5 -14.14 49.58 -49.08
C SER A 5 -12.75 50.13 -49.41
N LYS A 6 -11.96 50.48 -48.38
CA LYS A 6 -10.63 51.07 -48.56
C LYS A 6 -9.73 50.76 -47.38
N ILE A 7 -8.44 50.57 -47.65
CA ILE A 7 -7.39 50.52 -46.64
C ILE A 7 -6.36 51.63 -46.90
N THR A 8 -5.87 52.25 -45.83
CA THR A 8 -4.74 53.17 -45.86
C THR A 8 -3.63 52.63 -44.96
N LEU A 9 -2.45 52.39 -45.52
CA LEU A 9 -1.25 52.00 -44.78
C LEU A 9 -0.30 53.20 -44.77
N GLU A 10 -0.04 53.74 -43.58
CA GLU A 10 0.86 54.87 -43.41
C GLU A 10 2.09 54.42 -42.63
N ASN A 11 3.27 54.51 -43.25
CA ASN A 11 4.56 54.11 -42.66
C ASN A 11 4.52 52.76 -41.94
N PHE A 12 3.84 51.77 -42.54
CA PHE A 12 3.61 50.44 -41.97
C PHE A 12 4.42 49.39 -42.72
N ARG A 13 5.34 48.72 -42.03
CA ARG A 13 6.27 47.72 -42.56
C ARG A 13 6.97 48.21 -43.83
N VAL A 14 6.62 47.66 -44.97
CA VAL A 14 7.21 47.96 -46.27
C VAL A 14 6.63 49.24 -46.89
N PHE A 15 5.42 49.63 -46.50
CA PHE A 15 4.74 50.81 -47.03
C PHE A 15 5.36 52.07 -46.43
N SER A 16 5.99 52.89 -47.26
CA SER A 16 6.55 54.20 -46.90
C SER A 16 5.58 55.32 -47.26
N GLY A 17 5.46 56.33 -46.41
CA GLY A 17 4.48 57.39 -46.59
C GLY A 17 3.04 56.86 -46.48
N LYS A 18 2.09 57.59 -47.06
CA LYS A 18 0.65 57.26 -47.02
C LYS A 18 0.23 56.54 -48.30
N ASN A 19 -0.10 55.25 -48.18
CA ASN A 19 -0.52 54.40 -49.30
C ASN A 19 -2.01 54.07 -49.15
N GLU A 20 -2.82 54.46 -50.12
CA GLU A 20 -4.27 54.21 -50.13
C GLU A 20 -4.62 53.19 -51.22
N ILE A 21 -5.38 52.16 -50.85
CA ILE A 21 -5.84 51.10 -51.75
C ILE A 21 -7.36 51.07 -51.72
N ASP A 22 -7.97 51.40 -52.86
CA ASP A 22 -9.42 51.49 -53.01
C ASP A 22 -10.00 50.20 -53.62
N PHE A 23 -10.78 49.46 -52.84
CA PHE A 23 -11.37 48.18 -53.26
C PHE A 23 -12.75 48.31 -53.89
N ASN A 24 -13.23 49.53 -54.14
CA ASN A 24 -14.53 49.71 -54.78
C ASN A 24 -14.47 49.46 -56.28
N ASP A 25 -15.54 48.87 -56.82
CA ASP A 25 -15.82 48.70 -58.24
C ASP A 25 -16.15 50.04 -58.93
N THR A 26 -16.49 49.97 -60.22
CA THR A 26 -16.85 51.14 -61.03
C THR A 26 -18.13 51.83 -60.56
N ASP A 27 -19.00 51.14 -59.80
CA ASP A 27 -20.24 51.67 -59.24
C ASP A 27 -20.05 52.25 -57.82
N GLY A 28 -18.81 52.27 -57.32
CA GLY A 28 -18.48 52.76 -55.98
C GLY A 28 -18.87 51.81 -54.85
N LYS A 29 -19.13 50.53 -55.15
CA LYS A 29 -19.41 49.48 -54.16
C LYS A 29 -18.16 48.62 -53.95
N PRO A 30 -17.90 48.09 -52.75
CA PRO A 30 -16.79 47.17 -52.54
C PRO A 30 -16.86 45.96 -53.47
N ALA A 31 -15.74 45.65 -54.14
CA ALA A 31 -15.64 44.48 -54.99
C ALA A 31 -15.81 43.19 -54.16
N ASP A 32 -16.50 42.19 -54.72
CA ASP A 32 -16.70 40.89 -54.08
C ASP A 32 -15.44 40.03 -54.17
N LEU A 33 -14.60 40.23 -55.18
CA LEU A 33 -13.26 39.68 -55.28
C LEU A 33 -12.23 40.79 -55.46
N VAL A 34 -11.15 40.77 -54.67
CA VAL A 34 -9.97 41.59 -54.90
C VAL A 34 -8.77 40.65 -55.00
N CYS A 35 -8.11 40.64 -56.14
CA CYS A 35 -6.89 39.88 -56.34
C CYS A 35 -5.65 40.79 -56.47
N ILE A 36 -4.58 40.45 -55.77
CA ILE A 36 -3.36 41.24 -55.68
C ILE A 36 -2.15 40.39 -56.08
N TYR A 37 -1.50 40.72 -57.19
CA TYR A 37 -0.24 40.10 -57.61
C TYR A 37 0.97 40.92 -57.19
N GLY A 38 2.04 40.25 -56.79
CA GLY A 38 3.34 40.87 -56.57
C GLY A 38 4.45 39.83 -56.41
N LYS A 39 5.67 40.14 -56.85
CA LYS A 39 6.81 39.24 -56.67
C LYS A 39 7.17 39.09 -55.18
N ASN A 40 7.98 38.08 -54.86
CA ASN A 40 8.47 37.89 -53.49
C ASN A 40 9.25 39.11 -53.02
N GLY A 41 8.96 39.56 -51.79
CA GLY A 41 9.55 40.78 -51.22
C GLY A 41 8.83 42.10 -51.54
N PHE A 42 7.82 42.13 -52.42
CA PHE A 42 7.19 43.39 -52.85
C PHE A 42 6.18 43.97 -51.83
N GLY A 43 5.78 43.20 -50.82
CA GLY A 43 4.95 43.71 -49.72
C GLY A 43 3.57 43.07 -49.54
N LYS A 44 3.25 42.00 -50.28
CA LYS A 44 1.98 41.25 -50.13
C LYS A 44 1.70 40.88 -48.67
N THR A 45 2.58 40.10 -48.04
CA THR A 45 2.43 39.71 -46.64
C THR A 45 2.34 40.91 -45.70
N SER A 46 3.08 42.00 -45.97
CA SER A 46 2.96 43.24 -45.19
C SER A 46 1.56 43.88 -45.28
N LEU A 47 0.85 43.74 -46.39
CA LEU A 47 -0.54 44.20 -46.53
C LEU A 47 -1.50 43.36 -45.68
N PHE A 48 -1.35 42.03 -45.71
CA PHE A 48 -2.18 41.10 -44.95
C PHE A 48 -1.89 41.14 -43.45
N ASP A 49 -0.62 41.29 -43.08
CA ASP A 49 -0.18 41.66 -41.73
C ASP A 49 -0.82 42.96 -41.26
N GLY A 50 -1.07 43.88 -42.19
CA GLY A 50 -1.78 45.12 -41.92
C GLY A 50 -3.24 44.88 -41.54
N PHE A 51 -3.96 44.07 -42.32
CA PHE A 51 -5.33 43.65 -41.97
C PHE A 51 -5.35 42.88 -40.64
N GLU A 52 -4.47 41.89 -40.45
CA GLU A 52 -4.40 41.09 -39.22
C GLU A 52 -4.15 41.96 -38.00
N TRP A 53 -3.15 42.85 -38.07
CA TRP A 53 -2.80 43.76 -36.98
C TRP A 53 -3.90 44.78 -36.71
N PHE A 54 -4.57 45.31 -37.75
CA PHE A 54 -5.68 46.23 -37.59
C PHE A 54 -6.83 45.60 -36.78
N PHE A 55 -7.26 44.39 -37.14
CA PHE A 55 -8.41 43.74 -36.49
C PHE A 55 -8.05 43.13 -35.14
N THR A 56 -6.91 42.45 -35.04
CA THR A 56 -6.55 41.65 -33.86
C THR A 56 -5.61 42.40 -32.90
N GLY A 57 -4.88 43.41 -33.39
CA GLY A 57 -3.82 44.09 -32.64
C GLY A 57 -2.50 43.34 -32.60
N GLU A 58 -2.44 42.18 -33.24
CA GLU A 58 -1.33 41.23 -33.20
C GLU A 58 -1.08 40.69 -34.61
N ILE A 59 0.09 40.09 -34.83
CA ILE A 59 0.41 39.38 -36.08
C ILE A 59 0.81 37.96 -35.69
N HIS A 60 0.16 36.95 -36.27
CA HIS A 60 0.33 35.56 -35.86
C HIS A 60 1.79 35.09 -35.94
N LEU A 61 2.45 35.38 -37.08
CA LEU A 61 3.86 35.07 -37.32
C LEU A 61 4.79 35.67 -36.24
N LEU A 62 4.53 36.92 -35.81
CA LEU A 62 5.34 37.61 -34.81
C LEU A 62 5.10 37.07 -33.40
N ASN A 63 3.85 36.72 -33.07
CA ASN A 63 3.45 36.35 -31.71
C ASN A 63 3.59 34.86 -31.38
N LYS A 64 3.56 33.97 -32.37
CA LYS A 64 3.83 32.53 -32.16
C LYS A 64 5.23 32.15 -32.63
N GLU A 65 5.47 32.12 -33.94
CA GLU A 65 6.70 31.55 -34.52
C GLU A 65 7.95 32.38 -34.19
N LEU A 66 7.87 33.70 -34.34
CA LEU A 66 9.01 34.59 -34.13
C LEU A 66 9.05 35.24 -32.75
N LYS A 67 8.21 34.81 -31.80
CA LYS A 67 8.06 35.42 -30.47
C LYS A 67 9.39 35.64 -29.75
N LYS A 68 10.29 34.64 -29.80
CA LYS A 68 11.62 34.69 -29.19
C LYS A 68 12.57 35.68 -29.89
N ASN A 69 12.42 35.86 -31.20
CA ASN A 69 13.23 36.79 -31.99
C ASN A 69 12.72 38.21 -31.79
N VAL A 70 11.40 38.40 -31.82
CA VAL A 70 10.72 39.67 -31.56
C VAL A 70 11.06 40.17 -30.16
N SER A 71 11.03 39.34 -29.12
CA SER A 71 11.35 39.79 -27.75
C SER A 71 12.79 40.27 -27.56
N LYS A 72 13.73 39.78 -28.40
CA LYS A 72 15.15 40.16 -28.39
C LYS A 72 15.47 41.34 -29.32
N TYR A 73 14.63 41.63 -30.30
CA TYR A 73 14.86 42.69 -31.27
C TYR A 73 14.46 44.05 -30.71
N LYS A 74 15.39 45.01 -30.74
CA LYS A 74 15.18 46.39 -30.29
C LYS A 74 15.04 47.34 -31.49
N GLY A 75 13.91 48.03 -31.60
CA GLY A 75 13.63 48.98 -32.69
C GLY A 75 12.27 48.78 -33.35
N ASN A 76 12.10 49.36 -34.55
CA ASN A 76 10.85 49.31 -35.32
C ASN A 76 10.74 47.98 -36.09
N ILE A 77 9.66 47.24 -35.83
CA ILE A 77 9.22 46.02 -36.50
C ILE A 77 7.98 46.30 -37.35
N LEU A 78 7.02 47.06 -36.81
CA LEU A 78 5.78 47.43 -37.51
C LEU A 78 5.88 48.76 -38.24
N LYS A 79 6.57 49.76 -37.67
CA LYS A 79 6.81 51.04 -38.35
C LYS A 79 7.86 50.85 -39.43
N ASN A 80 7.65 51.46 -40.59
CA ASN A 80 8.61 51.43 -41.69
C ASN A 80 9.99 51.91 -41.21
N LYS A 81 11.05 51.19 -41.59
CA LYS A 81 12.42 51.45 -41.11
C LYS A 81 12.98 52.79 -41.56
N TYR A 82 12.44 53.34 -42.65
CA TYR A 82 12.88 54.60 -43.25
C TYR A 82 12.00 55.78 -42.84
N ALA A 83 10.92 55.56 -42.08
CA ALA A 83 10.06 56.62 -41.58
C ALA A 83 10.71 57.35 -40.39
N GLU A 84 10.60 58.67 -40.34
CA GLU A 84 11.11 59.48 -39.23
C GLU A 84 10.37 59.17 -37.93
N ALA A 85 11.03 59.34 -36.79
CA ALA A 85 10.45 58.99 -35.48
C ALA A 85 9.11 59.72 -35.19
N THR A 86 8.95 60.94 -35.70
CA THR A 86 7.80 61.84 -35.55
C THR A 86 6.65 61.55 -36.50
N GLU A 87 6.87 60.79 -37.58
CA GLU A 87 5.83 60.49 -38.56
C GLU A 87 4.78 59.52 -38.02
N ARG A 88 3.52 59.74 -38.42
CA ARG A 88 2.41 58.83 -38.13
C ARG A 88 2.72 57.47 -38.76
N ALA A 89 2.48 56.41 -38.01
CA ALA A 89 2.58 55.04 -38.50
C ALA A 89 1.36 54.24 -38.02
N GLY A 90 0.62 53.63 -38.95
CA GLY A 90 -0.64 52.98 -38.63
C GLY A 90 -1.47 52.61 -39.86
N ILE A 91 -2.68 52.14 -39.58
CA ILE A 91 -3.60 51.60 -40.58
C ILE A 91 -4.98 52.18 -40.37
N ASP A 92 -5.62 52.62 -41.45
CA ASP A 92 -7.01 53.04 -41.48
C ASP A 92 -7.82 52.14 -42.40
N ILE A 93 -9.06 51.82 -42.01
CA ILE A 93 -10.02 51.08 -42.83
C ILE A 93 -11.31 51.87 -42.94
N LEU A 94 -11.86 51.95 -44.16
CA LEU A 94 -13.20 52.40 -44.47
C LEU A 94 -14.08 51.19 -44.83
N TYR A 95 -15.24 51.10 -44.21
CA TYR A 95 -16.23 50.06 -44.49
C TYR A 95 -17.28 50.51 -45.51
N SER A 96 -17.99 49.54 -46.08
CA SER A 96 -19.05 49.74 -47.08
C SER A 96 -20.21 50.64 -46.64
N ASP A 97 -20.44 50.78 -45.33
CA ASP A 97 -21.49 51.61 -44.75
C ASP A 97 -21.01 53.03 -44.36
N GLY A 98 -19.76 53.36 -44.69
CA GLY A 98 -19.15 54.66 -44.41
C GLY A 98 -18.43 54.74 -43.06
N ASP A 99 -18.54 53.71 -42.22
CA ASP A 99 -17.83 53.68 -40.95
C ASP A 99 -16.31 53.57 -41.14
N LYS A 100 -15.56 54.09 -40.17
CA LYS A 100 -14.10 54.13 -40.20
C LYS A 100 -13.49 53.57 -38.91
N GLY A 101 -12.33 52.94 -39.05
CA GLY A 101 -11.49 52.57 -37.92
C GLY A 101 -10.03 52.90 -38.20
N SER A 102 -9.27 53.14 -37.14
CA SER A 102 -7.84 53.44 -37.21
C SER A 102 -7.08 52.65 -36.13
N ARG A 103 -5.87 52.20 -36.45
CA ARG A 103 -4.92 51.67 -35.47
C ARG A 103 -3.54 52.27 -35.69
N ILE A 104 -3.03 52.95 -34.67
CA ILE A 104 -1.78 53.72 -34.71
C ILE A 104 -0.72 53.04 -33.83
N ILE A 105 0.49 52.94 -34.37
CA ILE A 105 1.66 52.42 -33.66
C ILE A 105 2.10 53.44 -32.61
N THR A 106 2.28 52.99 -31.37
CA THR A 106 2.73 53.85 -30.27
C THR A 106 3.91 53.26 -29.53
N ASN A 107 4.98 54.04 -29.40
CA ASN A 107 6.14 53.67 -28.59
C ASN A 107 5.80 53.83 -27.10
N ARG A 108 5.53 52.71 -26.41
CA ARG A 108 5.33 52.71 -24.96
C ARG A 108 6.69 52.89 -24.27
N LYS A 109 6.75 53.68 -23.18
CA LYS A 109 7.99 54.04 -22.46
C LYS A 109 8.87 52.84 -22.03
N ASN A 110 8.33 51.62 -21.99
CA ASN A 110 9.01 50.38 -21.57
C ASN A 110 8.97 49.24 -22.63
N ALA A 111 8.61 49.52 -23.89
CA ALA A 111 8.57 48.50 -24.94
C ALA A 111 9.92 48.44 -25.69
N VAL A 112 10.46 47.23 -25.86
CA VAL A 112 11.74 46.98 -26.56
C VAL A 112 11.60 47.22 -28.08
N ASN A 113 10.39 47.02 -28.61
CA ASN A 113 10.01 47.27 -30.01
C ASN A 113 8.52 47.64 -30.09
N ASP A 114 8.08 47.97 -31.29
CA ASP A 114 6.73 48.43 -31.62
C ASP A 114 5.74 47.31 -32.01
N SER A 115 6.09 46.03 -31.84
CA SER A 115 5.24 44.87 -32.21
C SER A 115 3.97 44.70 -31.37
N LYS A 116 3.83 45.47 -30.29
CA LYS A 116 2.70 45.36 -29.35
C LYS A 116 1.43 46.00 -29.90
N VAL A 117 0.30 45.67 -29.25
CA VAL A 117 -1.02 46.23 -29.56
C VAL A 117 -0.99 47.77 -29.54
N GLY A 118 -1.08 48.36 -30.73
CA GLY A 118 -1.15 49.82 -30.92
C GLY A 118 -2.44 50.44 -30.40
N ASN A 119 -2.55 51.76 -30.48
CA ASN A 119 -3.76 52.49 -30.08
C ASN A 119 -4.81 52.39 -31.18
N ALA A 120 -5.99 51.84 -30.84
CA ALA A 120 -7.08 51.66 -31.77
C ALA A 120 -8.21 52.67 -31.50
N SER A 121 -8.79 53.25 -32.55
CA SER A 121 -9.92 54.18 -32.50
C SER A 121 -10.94 53.85 -33.59
N GLY A 122 -12.21 54.23 -33.37
CA GLY A 122 -13.30 53.87 -34.29
C GLY A 122 -13.60 52.37 -34.34
N ILE A 123 -14.14 51.91 -35.48
CA ILE A 123 -14.60 50.53 -35.68
C ILE A 123 -13.43 49.63 -36.09
N CYS A 124 -12.78 49.02 -35.10
CA CYS A 124 -11.53 48.27 -35.28
C CYS A 124 -11.50 46.91 -34.55
N LYS A 125 -11.79 46.89 -33.25
CA LYS A 125 -11.72 45.67 -32.42
C LYS A 125 -12.95 44.76 -32.62
N GLU A 126 -12.71 43.45 -32.61
CA GLU A 126 -13.76 42.40 -32.64
C GLU A 126 -14.71 42.50 -33.84
N MET A 127 -14.24 43.09 -34.95
CA MET A 127 -15.02 43.24 -36.19
C MET A 127 -14.90 42.02 -37.10
N ILE A 128 -13.79 41.29 -36.98
CA ILE A 128 -13.46 40.13 -37.79
C ILE A 128 -12.99 39.01 -36.87
N ASP A 129 -13.45 37.80 -37.15
CA ASP A 129 -13.01 36.58 -36.49
C ASP A 129 -11.63 36.16 -37.04
N LYS A 130 -10.74 35.61 -36.20
CA LYS A 130 -9.43 35.11 -36.65
C LYS A 130 -9.56 34.06 -37.77
N LYS A 131 -10.72 33.40 -37.86
CA LYS A 131 -11.10 32.46 -38.94
C LYS A 131 -11.24 33.09 -40.32
N GLN A 132 -11.38 34.41 -40.42
CA GLN A 132 -11.57 35.11 -41.69
C GLN A 132 -10.26 35.59 -42.32
N ILE A 133 -9.13 35.43 -41.62
CA ILE A 133 -7.80 35.81 -42.11
C ILE A 133 -6.95 34.55 -42.20
N LEU A 134 -6.47 34.23 -43.40
CA LEU A 134 -5.52 33.16 -43.70
C LEU A 134 -4.17 33.74 -44.11
N PRO A 135 -3.26 33.99 -43.15
CA PRO A 135 -1.88 34.30 -43.47
C PRO A 135 -1.18 33.09 -44.09
N HIS A 136 -0.20 33.33 -44.94
CA HIS A 136 0.63 32.28 -45.55
C HIS A 136 1.22 31.32 -44.52
N SER A 137 1.71 31.83 -43.38
CA SER A 137 2.33 31.01 -42.33
C SER A 137 1.37 30.01 -41.68
N ARG A 138 0.06 30.28 -41.66
CA ARG A 138 -0.95 29.32 -41.13
C ARG A 138 -1.25 28.18 -42.10
N ILE A 139 -1.09 28.41 -43.39
CA ILE A 139 -1.18 27.35 -44.40
C ILE A 139 0.05 26.46 -44.28
N ASP A 140 1.24 27.07 -44.23
CA ASP A 140 2.49 26.32 -44.08
C ASP A 140 2.54 25.54 -42.77
N SER A 141 2.08 26.12 -41.65
CA SER A 141 2.03 25.39 -40.38
C SER A 141 1.12 24.17 -40.44
N PHE A 142 0.09 24.16 -41.30
CA PHE A 142 -0.76 22.98 -41.51
C PHE A 142 -0.11 21.94 -42.43
N VAL A 143 0.45 22.39 -43.56
CA VAL A 143 1.07 21.51 -44.57
C VAL A 143 2.33 20.84 -44.00
N TYR A 144 3.04 21.55 -43.12
CA TYR A 144 4.30 21.12 -42.52
C TYR A 144 4.20 20.85 -41.02
N ALA A 145 3.01 20.86 -40.41
CA ALA A 145 2.84 20.46 -39.01
C ALA A 145 3.40 19.05 -38.83
N VAL A 146 4.48 18.93 -38.06
CA VAL A 146 5.22 17.67 -37.91
C VAL A 146 4.53 16.76 -36.87
N LYS A 147 3.62 17.30 -36.04
CA LYS A 147 3.00 16.59 -34.90
C LYS A 147 1.51 16.90 -34.67
N PRO A 148 0.66 15.88 -34.42
CA PRO A 148 -0.76 16.04 -34.07
C PRO A 148 -1.05 16.95 -32.86
N THR A 149 -0.13 17.02 -31.89
CA THR A 149 -0.23 17.93 -30.73
C THR A 149 -0.05 19.40 -31.12
N GLU A 150 0.83 19.69 -32.08
CA GLU A 150 1.00 21.04 -32.62
C GLU A 150 -0.24 21.45 -33.40
N LEU A 151 -0.79 20.54 -34.22
CA LEU A 151 -2.06 20.76 -34.90
C LEU A 151 -3.21 21.06 -33.92
N TYR A 152 -3.32 20.30 -32.83
CA TYR A 152 -4.31 20.55 -31.77
C TYR A 152 -4.16 21.93 -31.13
N ASN A 153 -2.93 22.40 -30.91
CA ASN A 153 -2.68 23.69 -30.27
C ASN A 153 -2.81 24.88 -31.23
N ASP A 154 -2.32 24.75 -32.46
CA ASP A 154 -2.32 25.82 -33.45
C ASP A 154 -3.70 26.06 -34.05
N TRP A 155 -4.46 24.98 -34.24
CA TRP A 155 -5.83 25.05 -34.70
C TRP A 155 -6.83 25.05 -33.54
N GLY A 156 -6.39 24.78 -32.31
CA GLY A 156 -7.21 24.88 -31.09
C GLY A 156 -7.86 26.25 -30.94
N ASP A 157 -7.11 27.33 -31.20
CA ASP A 157 -7.64 28.70 -31.14
C ASP A 157 -8.71 28.97 -32.21
N PHE A 158 -8.79 28.13 -33.24
CA PHE A 158 -9.80 28.23 -34.29
C PHE A 158 -11.15 27.70 -33.80
N TRP A 159 -11.21 26.53 -33.17
CA TRP A 159 -12.47 25.90 -32.75
C TRP A 159 -12.80 26.08 -31.26
N ASP A 160 -11.82 26.46 -30.43
CA ASP A 160 -11.95 26.77 -29.00
C ASP A 160 -11.10 28.00 -28.61
N PRO A 161 -11.54 29.22 -28.98
CA PRO A 161 -10.75 30.45 -28.83
C PRO A 161 -10.51 30.87 -27.38
N ASP A 162 -11.36 30.45 -26.44
CA ASP A 162 -11.25 30.75 -25.00
C ASP A 162 -10.63 29.59 -24.20
N ASN A 163 -10.19 28.52 -24.89
CA ASN A 163 -9.52 27.35 -24.33
C ASN A 163 -10.36 26.52 -23.34
N LYS A 164 -11.65 26.82 -23.17
CA LYS A 164 -12.49 26.16 -22.17
C LYS A 164 -12.73 24.69 -22.47
N GLN A 165 -12.99 24.36 -23.73
CA GLN A 165 -13.28 22.98 -24.13
C GLN A 165 -12.00 22.12 -24.02
N ARG A 166 -10.86 22.67 -24.41
CA ARG A 166 -9.55 22.00 -24.30
C ARG A 166 -9.14 21.75 -22.85
N ASP A 167 -9.36 22.73 -21.96
CA ASP A 167 -9.10 22.58 -20.54
C ASP A 167 -10.02 21.53 -19.91
N PHE A 168 -11.31 21.54 -20.26
CA PHE A 168 -12.27 20.54 -19.79
C PHE A 168 -11.90 19.12 -20.26
N PHE A 169 -11.58 18.94 -21.53
CA PHE A 169 -11.16 17.65 -22.10
C PHE A 169 -9.93 17.09 -21.38
N THR A 170 -8.92 17.94 -21.16
CA THR A 170 -7.69 17.56 -20.44
C THR A 170 -8.00 17.19 -18.98
N ALA A 171 -8.87 17.93 -18.30
CA ALA A 171 -9.26 17.64 -16.93
C ALA A 171 -9.98 16.29 -16.80
N VAL A 172 -10.93 16.00 -17.70
CA VAL A 172 -11.66 14.72 -17.72
C VAL A 172 -10.71 13.54 -17.98
N TYR A 173 -9.79 13.69 -18.94
CA TYR A 173 -8.78 12.66 -19.19
C TYR A 173 -7.88 12.41 -17.98
N ASN A 174 -7.45 13.46 -17.28
CA ASN A 174 -6.61 13.32 -16.09
C ASN A 174 -7.32 12.53 -14.97
N VAL A 175 -8.63 12.69 -14.81
CA VAL A 175 -9.44 11.90 -13.86
C VAL A 175 -9.48 10.43 -14.29
N TYR A 176 -9.75 10.16 -15.57
CA TYR A 176 -9.70 8.79 -16.11
C TYR A 176 -8.32 8.17 -15.90
N LYS A 177 -7.24 8.88 -16.25
CA LYS A 177 -5.86 8.39 -16.16
C LYS A 177 -5.44 8.10 -14.73
N LYS A 178 -5.91 8.90 -13.76
CA LYS A 178 -5.69 8.64 -12.33
C LYS A 178 -6.24 7.28 -11.92
N PHE A 179 -7.51 6.97 -12.26
CA PHE A 179 -8.10 5.68 -11.93
C PHE A 179 -7.49 4.51 -12.72
N ASP A 180 -7.12 4.72 -13.99
CA ASP A 180 -6.38 3.71 -14.78
C ASP A 180 -5.04 3.34 -14.12
N ASN A 181 -4.31 4.33 -13.60
CA ASN A 181 -3.06 4.09 -12.88
C ASN A 181 -3.29 3.41 -11.53
N GLU A 182 -4.31 3.82 -10.76
CA GLU A 182 -4.65 3.18 -9.48
C GLU A 182 -5.00 1.68 -9.68
N VAL A 183 -5.78 1.34 -10.71
CA VAL A 183 -6.10 -0.06 -11.04
C VAL A 183 -4.83 -0.86 -11.38
N LYS A 184 -3.90 -0.29 -12.16
CA LYS A 184 -2.60 -0.91 -12.47
C LYS A 184 -1.74 -1.13 -11.23
N GLU A 185 -1.72 -0.17 -10.29
CA GLU A 185 -1.00 -0.35 -9.03
C GLU A 185 -1.57 -1.51 -8.19
N TYR A 186 -2.90 -1.67 -8.15
CA TYR A 186 -3.51 -2.82 -7.48
C TYR A 186 -3.19 -4.13 -8.18
N ASP A 187 -3.17 -4.16 -9.51
CA ASP A 187 -2.74 -5.32 -10.29
C ASP A 187 -1.30 -5.74 -9.97
N ASP A 188 -0.38 -4.78 -9.90
CA ASP A 188 1.01 -5.04 -9.54
C ASP A 188 1.16 -5.55 -8.10
N LYS A 189 0.41 -4.97 -7.14
CA LYS A 189 0.37 -5.43 -5.75
C LYS A 189 -0.16 -6.87 -5.63
N LEU A 190 -1.27 -7.18 -6.32
CA LEU A 190 -1.85 -8.52 -6.34
C LEU A 190 -0.92 -9.54 -6.98
N LYS A 191 -0.24 -9.16 -8.08
CA LYS A 191 0.77 -10.02 -8.73
C LYS A 191 1.95 -10.30 -7.80
N LYS A 192 2.40 -9.30 -7.03
CA LYS A 192 3.46 -9.47 -6.03
C LYS A 192 3.05 -10.44 -4.92
N ILE A 193 1.86 -10.28 -4.35
CA ILE A 193 1.34 -11.20 -3.32
C ILE A 193 1.19 -12.61 -3.89
N LYS A 194 0.67 -12.75 -5.12
CA LYS A 194 0.55 -14.05 -5.78
C LYS A 194 1.90 -14.75 -5.95
N ASN A 195 2.92 -14.03 -6.43
CA ASN A 195 4.27 -14.58 -6.54
C ASN A 195 4.84 -14.99 -5.17
N GLN A 196 4.62 -14.18 -4.12
CA GLN A 196 5.07 -14.52 -2.78
C GLN A 196 4.32 -15.72 -2.19
N LEU A 197 3.05 -15.92 -2.52
CA LEU A 197 2.29 -17.12 -2.15
C LEU A 197 2.80 -18.36 -2.87
N GLU A 198 3.14 -18.25 -4.16
CA GLU A 198 3.77 -19.32 -4.95
C GLU A 198 5.16 -19.68 -4.42
N GLU A 199 5.99 -18.69 -4.05
CA GLU A 199 7.31 -18.90 -3.43
C GLU A 199 7.23 -19.56 -2.04
N LEU A 200 6.16 -19.31 -1.29
CA LEU A 200 5.97 -19.90 0.04
C LEU A 200 5.75 -21.42 -0.03
N ASP A 201 5.19 -21.92 -1.15
CA ASP A 201 4.88 -23.33 -1.43
C ASP A 201 4.25 -24.04 -0.22
N ILE A 202 3.18 -23.44 0.33
CA ILE A 202 2.56 -23.91 1.57
C ILE A 202 2.05 -25.35 1.45
N LYS A 203 1.62 -25.73 0.24
CA LYS A 203 1.15 -27.08 -0.08
C LYS A 203 2.23 -28.12 0.24
N ARG A 204 3.43 -27.93 -0.31
CA ARG A 204 4.54 -28.84 -0.06
C ARG A 204 4.95 -28.86 1.41
N LYS A 205 4.92 -27.71 2.09
CA LYS A 205 5.21 -27.64 3.54
C LYS A 205 4.21 -28.39 4.39
N VAL A 206 2.92 -28.35 4.04
CA VAL A 206 1.87 -29.11 4.73
C VAL A 206 1.98 -30.60 4.41
N GLU A 207 2.28 -30.97 3.17
CA GLU A 207 2.55 -32.37 2.76
C GLU A 207 3.73 -32.97 3.53
N ASP A 208 4.88 -32.28 3.58
CA ASP A 208 6.08 -32.71 4.33
C ASP A 208 5.77 -32.91 5.83
N PHE A 209 4.93 -32.03 6.41
CA PHE A 209 4.50 -32.14 7.81
C PHE A 209 3.59 -33.35 8.03
N ASN A 210 2.58 -33.55 7.17
CA ASN A 210 1.63 -34.64 7.28
C ASN A 210 2.29 -36.02 7.11
N GLU A 211 3.29 -36.15 6.22
CA GLU A 211 4.10 -37.37 6.12
C GLU A 211 4.84 -37.70 7.43
N SER A 212 5.32 -36.67 8.15
CA SER A 212 6.02 -36.84 9.42
C SER A 212 5.05 -37.26 10.54
N VAL A 213 3.83 -36.72 10.52
CA VAL A 213 2.73 -37.13 11.41
C VAL A 213 2.33 -38.58 11.18
N GLU A 214 2.21 -39.02 9.92
CA GLU A 214 1.92 -40.44 9.61
C GLU A 214 3.01 -41.37 10.17
N LYS A 215 4.29 -41.05 9.93
CA LYS A 215 5.42 -41.83 10.46
C LYS A 215 5.40 -41.90 11.99
N TYR A 216 5.09 -40.79 12.67
CA TYR A 216 4.96 -40.76 14.12
C TYR A 216 3.82 -41.67 14.61
N ASN A 217 2.64 -41.60 13.99
CA ASN A 217 1.45 -42.36 14.38
C ASN A 217 1.60 -43.86 14.14
N CYS A 218 2.48 -44.29 13.23
CA CYS A 218 2.78 -45.70 13.00
C CYS A 218 3.55 -46.38 14.17
N LEU A 219 4.28 -45.61 14.98
CA LEU A 219 5.05 -46.14 16.12
C LEU A 219 4.20 -46.18 17.39
N HIS A 220 3.87 -47.36 17.91
CA HIS A 220 3.03 -47.48 19.09
C HIS A 220 3.84 -47.52 20.40
N VAL A 221 3.67 -46.49 21.25
CA VAL A 221 4.23 -46.44 22.61
C VAL A 221 3.09 -46.26 23.61
N LYS A 222 3.08 -47.08 24.66
CA LYS A 222 1.96 -47.16 25.61
C LYS A 222 1.74 -45.82 26.34
N ASN A 223 0.49 -45.36 26.37
CA ASN A 223 0.04 -44.10 27.00
C ASN A 223 0.59 -42.81 26.35
N ILE A 224 1.09 -42.87 25.11
CA ILE A 224 1.46 -41.70 24.31
C ILE A 224 0.39 -41.51 23.21
N PRO A 225 -0.24 -40.33 23.09
CA PRO A 225 -1.28 -40.06 22.09
C PRO A 225 -0.72 -39.82 20.67
N ASP A 226 -1.58 -39.97 19.66
CA ASP A 226 -1.27 -39.71 18.24
C ASP A 226 -1.33 -38.21 17.90
N LEU A 227 -0.60 -37.80 16.86
CA LEU A 227 -0.61 -36.45 16.30
C LEU A 227 -1.71 -36.30 15.23
N VAL A 228 -2.22 -35.07 15.06
CA VAL A 228 -3.31 -34.76 14.11
C VAL A 228 -2.71 -34.13 12.83
N PRO A 229 -3.05 -34.62 11.62
CA PRO A 229 -2.61 -34.00 10.37
C PRO A 229 -3.33 -32.67 10.08
N ILE A 230 -2.72 -31.83 9.27
CA ILE A 230 -3.27 -30.52 8.85
C ILE A 230 -4.10 -30.71 7.57
N GLU A 231 -5.34 -30.21 7.58
CA GLU A 231 -6.18 -30.12 6.39
C GLU A 231 -5.83 -28.86 5.57
N TYR A 232 -5.63 -29.02 4.27
CA TYR A 232 -5.32 -27.94 3.33
C TYR A 232 -6.22 -28.04 2.10
N ASP A 233 -6.87 -26.93 1.75
CA ASP A 233 -7.58 -26.75 0.50
C ASP A 233 -6.99 -25.56 -0.27
N GLU A 234 -6.91 -25.68 -1.59
CA GLU A 234 -6.43 -24.60 -2.44
C GLU A 234 -7.47 -23.48 -2.44
N ASN A 235 -7.06 -22.29 -2.00
CA ASN A 235 -7.86 -21.06 -1.87
C ASN A 235 -8.70 -20.93 -0.60
N GLU A 236 -8.40 -21.68 0.46
CA GLU A 236 -8.99 -21.47 1.77
C GLU A 236 -7.95 -21.11 2.83
N LYS A 237 -8.43 -20.49 3.92
CA LYS A 237 -7.59 -20.19 5.08
C LYS A 237 -7.30 -21.49 5.83
N ILE A 238 -6.03 -21.71 6.20
CA ILE A 238 -5.64 -22.92 6.94
C ILE A 238 -5.89 -22.68 8.43
N PHE A 239 -6.69 -23.53 9.06
CA PHE A 239 -7.01 -23.43 10.49
C PHE A 239 -6.05 -24.30 11.32
N ILE A 240 -5.30 -23.67 12.22
CA ILE A 240 -4.45 -24.35 13.20
C ILE A 240 -5.27 -24.53 14.48
N ASN A 241 -5.41 -25.77 14.94
CA ASN A 241 -6.09 -26.09 16.20
C ASN A 241 -5.08 -25.95 17.36
N ASP A 242 -5.45 -25.34 18.49
CA ASP A 242 -4.56 -25.05 19.65
C ASP A 242 -3.88 -26.29 20.27
N LYS A 243 -4.26 -27.50 19.84
CA LYS A 243 -3.68 -28.78 20.28
C LYS A 243 -2.63 -29.37 19.32
N LEU A 244 -2.27 -28.68 18.23
CA LEU A 244 -1.39 -29.24 17.20
C LEU A 244 -0.02 -29.70 17.74
N PHE A 245 0.55 -28.94 18.68
CA PHE A 245 1.82 -29.26 19.36
C PHE A 245 1.68 -29.17 20.88
N ASN A 246 1.28 -30.27 21.51
CA ASN A 246 1.33 -30.38 22.96
C ASN A 246 2.76 -30.73 23.39
N THR A 247 3.54 -29.73 23.82
CA THR A 247 4.93 -29.88 24.31
C THR A 247 5.06 -30.90 25.43
N GLY A 248 3.97 -31.21 26.15
CA GLY A 248 3.92 -32.27 27.15
C GLY A 248 4.15 -33.68 26.61
N ILE A 249 3.91 -33.93 25.30
CA ILE A 249 4.11 -35.25 24.67
C ILE A 249 5.59 -35.62 24.64
N GLY A 250 6.48 -34.69 24.25
CA GLY A 250 7.93 -34.93 24.26
C GLY A 250 8.46 -35.24 25.66
N THR A 251 7.91 -34.59 26.70
CA THR A 251 8.24 -34.89 28.11
C THR A 251 7.76 -36.28 28.52
N GLN A 252 6.57 -36.70 28.09
CA GLN A 252 6.03 -38.03 28.36
C GLN A 252 6.87 -39.14 27.70
N ILE A 253 7.31 -38.95 26.45
CA ILE A 253 8.18 -39.92 25.75
C ILE A 253 9.55 -40.00 26.44
N ASN A 254 10.14 -38.87 26.82
CA ASN A 254 11.41 -38.84 27.56
C ASN A 254 11.29 -39.53 28.93
N MET A 255 10.24 -39.24 29.71
CA MET A 255 9.98 -39.95 30.97
C MET A 255 9.83 -41.46 30.77
N TYR A 256 9.16 -41.90 29.71
CA TYR A 256 9.05 -43.31 29.37
C TYR A 256 10.42 -43.94 29.10
N ILE A 257 11.27 -43.28 28.31
CA ILE A 257 12.64 -43.73 28.00
C ILE A 257 13.48 -43.80 29.29
N THR A 258 13.48 -42.76 30.13
CA THR A 258 14.25 -42.73 31.38
C THR A 258 13.86 -43.86 32.32
N ASN A 259 12.56 -44.11 32.49
CA ASN A 259 12.06 -45.20 33.33
C ASN A 259 12.52 -46.55 32.79
N LYS A 260 12.42 -46.77 31.48
CA LYS A 260 12.85 -48.02 30.84
C LYS A 260 14.37 -48.23 30.87
N CYS A 261 15.17 -47.19 30.71
CA CYS A 261 16.62 -47.25 30.89
C CYS A 261 17.00 -47.68 32.32
N SER A 262 16.31 -47.15 33.34
CA SER A 262 16.52 -47.57 34.73
C SER A 262 16.17 -49.05 34.96
N GLU A 263 15.07 -49.54 34.37
CA GLU A 263 14.73 -50.97 34.40
C GLU A 263 15.81 -51.83 33.72
N ASN A 264 16.42 -51.33 32.64
CA ASN A 264 17.49 -52.02 31.91
C ASN A 264 18.79 -52.14 32.73
N GLU A 265 19.22 -51.05 33.38
CA GLU A 265 20.40 -51.02 34.27
C GLU A 265 20.25 -51.99 35.46
N GLN A 266 19.05 -52.04 36.05
CA GLN A 266 18.74 -52.99 37.12
C GLN A 266 18.82 -54.45 36.62
N CYS A 267 18.37 -54.74 35.39
CA CYS A 267 18.51 -56.06 34.78
C CYS A 267 19.98 -56.44 34.54
N GLU A 268 20.80 -55.49 34.11
CA GLU A 268 22.23 -55.68 33.91
C GLU A 268 22.96 -56.01 35.22
N PHE A 269 22.65 -55.27 36.29
CA PHE A 269 23.18 -55.56 37.63
C PHE A 269 22.81 -56.99 38.10
N LEU A 270 21.57 -57.41 37.88
CA LEU A 270 21.11 -58.76 38.24
C LEU A 270 21.77 -59.87 37.42
N LEU A 271 22.15 -59.60 36.16
CA LEU A 271 22.84 -60.55 35.28
C LEU A 271 24.31 -60.75 35.69
N ASN A 272 25.00 -59.64 35.98
CA ASN A 272 26.42 -59.65 36.29
C ASN A 272 26.72 -60.35 37.62
N ASN A 273 25.81 -60.26 38.59
CA ASN A 273 26.00 -60.80 39.94
C ASN A 273 25.23 -62.12 40.20
N PHE A 274 24.61 -62.72 39.17
CA PHE A 274 23.72 -63.89 39.32
C PHE A 274 24.42 -65.14 39.89
N ASN A 275 25.67 -65.40 39.48
CA ASN A 275 26.40 -66.60 39.88
C ASN A 275 26.98 -66.46 41.30
N GLU A 276 27.57 -65.30 41.62
CA GLU A 276 28.15 -65.01 42.95
C GLU A 276 27.11 -65.06 44.08
N TYR A 277 25.90 -64.54 43.84
CA TYR A 277 24.79 -64.60 44.81
C TYR A 277 24.34 -66.04 45.13
N LYS A 278 24.43 -66.95 44.15
CA LYS A 278 24.05 -68.37 44.31
C LYS A 278 25.07 -69.13 45.17
N ASP A 279 26.35 -68.79 45.07
CA ASP A 279 27.44 -69.45 45.80
C ASP A 279 27.57 -68.91 47.24
N PHE A 280 27.37 -67.60 47.44
CA PHE A 280 27.39 -66.96 48.77
C PHE A 280 26.37 -67.58 49.75
N LYS A 281 25.16 -67.91 49.29
CA LYS A 281 24.12 -68.54 50.14
C LYS A 281 24.44 -69.96 50.61
N LYS A 282 25.44 -70.65 50.03
CA LYS A 282 25.83 -72.02 50.39
C LYS A 282 26.94 -72.08 51.45
N LEU A 283 27.79 -71.06 51.56
CA LEU A 283 29.04 -71.09 52.34
C LEU A 283 28.94 -70.48 53.76
N GLN A 284 27.80 -69.89 54.11
CA GLN A 284 27.65 -69.09 55.34
C GLN A 284 27.60 -69.93 56.63
N GLN A 285 27.19 -71.20 56.58
CA GLN A 285 26.92 -72.01 57.78
C GLN A 285 28.08 -72.96 58.18
N GLU A 286 28.96 -73.37 57.26
CA GLU A 286 30.04 -74.36 57.51
C GLU A 286 31.38 -73.74 57.98
N TRP A 287 31.53 -72.42 57.88
CA TRP A 287 32.81 -71.73 58.14
C TRP A 287 33.05 -71.44 59.63
N LEU A 288 31.99 -71.23 60.42
CA LEU A 288 32.04 -70.93 61.84
C LEU A 288 32.62 -72.08 62.69
N ASP A 289 32.34 -73.35 62.33
CA ASP A 289 32.77 -74.52 63.12
C ASP A 289 34.23 -74.93 62.90
N ARG A 290 34.88 -74.43 61.83
CA ARG A 290 36.22 -74.89 61.41
C ARG A 290 37.37 -74.10 62.02
N GLN A 291 37.12 -72.85 62.45
CA GLN A 291 38.13 -71.95 63.01
C GLN A 291 38.60 -72.37 64.43
N ASP A 292 37.69 -72.95 65.22
CA ASP A 292 37.88 -73.23 66.65
C ASP A 292 38.72 -74.48 66.95
N ARG A 293 38.90 -75.36 65.96
CA ARG A 293 39.61 -76.63 66.15
C ARG A 293 41.11 -76.52 65.86
N CYS A 294 41.52 -75.65 64.93
CA CYS A 294 42.92 -75.51 64.50
C CYS A 294 43.80 -74.67 65.46
N ARG A 295 43.24 -73.69 66.17
CA ARG A 295 44.00 -72.87 67.13
C ARG A 295 44.56 -73.67 68.32
N ARG A 296 43.83 -74.69 68.78
CA ARG A 296 44.17 -75.47 69.99
C ARG A 296 45.40 -76.38 69.83
N ILE A 297 45.72 -76.80 68.61
CA ILE A 297 46.81 -77.76 68.35
C ILE A 297 48.14 -77.04 68.07
N ILE A 298 48.11 -75.84 67.46
CA ILE A 298 49.31 -75.02 67.21
C ILE A 298 49.98 -74.57 68.51
N ALA A 299 49.18 -74.17 69.50
CA ALA A 299 49.65 -73.65 70.78
C ALA A 299 50.53 -74.63 71.57
N LYS A 300 50.19 -75.93 71.55
CA LYS A 300 50.92 -76.95 72.33
C LYS A 300 52.28 -77.33 71.73
N CYS A 301 52.46 -77.22 70.41
CA CYS A 301 53.72 -77.53 69.73
C CYS A 301 54.74 -76.38 69.80
N GLN A 302 54.30 -75.11 69.79
CA GLN A 302 55.21 -73.95 69.93
C GLN A 302 55.83 -73.88 71.33
N LYS A 303 55.02 -74.17 72.37
CA LYS A 303 55.44 -74.10 73.77
C LYS A 303 56.71 -74.92 74.07
N LYS A 304 56.82 -76.13 73.52
CA LYS A 304 58.01 -77.00 73.72
C LYS A 304 59.31 -76.43 73.12
N ARG A 305 59.24 -75.73 71.97
CA ARG A 305 60.43 -75.16 71.30
C ARG A 305 60.94 -73.93 72.04
N GLU A 306 60.03 -73.14 72.59
CA GLU A 306 60.33 -71.97 73.41
C GLU A 306 61.05 -72.34 74.70
N LEU A 307 60.57 -73.34 75.43
CA LEU A 307 61.12 -73.71 76.75
C LEU A 307 62.62 -74.06 76.70
N LEU A 308 63.10 -74.70 75.63
CA LEU A 308 64.52 -75.07 75.47
C LEU A 308 65.44 -73.88 75.16
N SER A 309 65.00 -72.94 74.32
CA SER A 309 65.78 -71.74 73.96
C SER A 309 65.76 -70.68 75.06
N GLN A 310 64.70 -70.65 75.88
CA GLN A 310 64.55 -69.67 76.94
C GLN A 310 65.53 -69.92 78.10
N ILE A 311 65.94 -71.16 78.37
CA ILE A 311 66.86 -71.45 79.49
C ILE A 311 68.28 -70.89 79.24
N GLU A 312 68.82 -70.99 78.03
CA GLU A 312 70.18 -70.47 77.70
C GLU A 312 70.25 -68.93 77.71
N VAL A 313 69.18 -68.25 77.31
CA VAL A 313 69.16 -66.77 77.21
C VAL A 313 69.09 -66.10 78.58
N LEU A 314 68.46 -66.75 79.57
CA LEU A 314 68.26 -66.18 80.91
C LEU A 314 69.58 -66.04 81.70
N GLU A 315 70.58 -66.90 81.47
CA GLU A 315 71.88 -66.80 82.16
C GLU A 315 72.69 -65.55 81.75
N GLU A 316 72.70 -65.20 80.48
CA GLU A 316 73.46 -64.05 79.95
C GLU A 316 72.81 -62.70 80.33
N GLN A 317 71.47 -62.68 80.41
CA GLN A 317 70.70 -61.46 80.71
C GLN A 317 70.85 -60.98 82.16
N ARG A 318 70.97 -61.90 83.13
CA ARG A 318 71.08 -61.55 84.55
C ARG A 318 72.28 -60.64 84.85
N LYS A 319 73.41 -60.85 84.16
CA LYS A 319 74.66 -60.14 84.44
C LYS A 319 74.61 -58.65 84.06
N LYS A 320 73.98 -58.30 82.93
CA LYS A 320 73.88 -56.91 82.44
C LYS A 320 72.87 -56.06 83.22
N LEU A 321 71.85 -56.67 83.81
CA LEU A 321 70.78 -55.96 84.52
C LEU A 321 71.25 -55.33 85.84
N ILE A 322 72.33 -55.84 86.45
CA ILE A 322 72.88 -55.32 87.71
C ILE A 322 73.57 -53.97 87.51
N GLU A 323 74.42 -53.83 86.48
CA GLU A 323 75.21 -52.61 86.24
C GLU A 323 74.34 -51.40 85.88
N SER A 324 73.25 -51.59 85.14
CA SER A 324 72.38 -50.49 84.69
C SER A 324 71.48 -49.90 85.79
N ARG A 325 71.24 -50.64 86.88
CA ARG A 325 70.39 -50.18 87.99
C ARG A 325 71.07 -49.08 88.80
N ASP A 326 72.37 -49.22 89.03
CA ASP A 326 73.09 -48.40 90.01
C ASP A 326 73.36 -46.96 89.51
N GLU A 327 73.48 -46.74 88.19
CA GLU A 327 73.59 -45.39 87.61
C GLU A 327 72.33 -44.53 87.76
N LEU A 328 71.13 -45.13 87.70
CA LEU A 328 69.85 -44.40 87.68
C LEU A 328 69.46 -43.84 89.06
N LEU A 329 69.93 -44.44 90.15
CA LEU A 329 69.56 -44.06 91.52
C LEU A 329 70.19 -42.73 91.98
N GLY A 330 71.17 -42.18 91.26
CA GLY A 330 71.88 -40.95 91.64
C GLY A 330 71.35 -39.64 91.07
N VAL A 331 70.35 -39.65 90.17
CA VAL A 331 70.00 -38.49 89.32
C VAL A 331 68.63 -37.87 89.59
N PHE A 332 67.63 -38.66 90.01
CA PHE A 332 66.24 -38.21 90.14
C PHE A 332 65.73 -38.31 91.59
N ASP A 333 64.84 -37.39 91.95
CA ASP A 333 64.00 -37.47 93.14
C ASP A 333 62.51 -37.42 92.79
N GLU A 334 61.65 -37.81 93.73
CA GLU A 334 60.20 -37.92 93.53
C GLU A 334 59.52 -36.58 93.27
N ALA A 335 60.01 -35.50 93.90
CA ALA A 335 59.40 -34.17 93.81
C ALA A 335 59.47 -33.57 92.38
N TRP A 336 60.54 -33.86 91.64
CA TRP A 336 60.72 -33.32 90.29
C TRP A 336 59.72 -33.90 89.26
N PHE A 337 59.37 -35.19 89.37
CA PHE A 337 58.45 -35.84 88.42
C PHE A 337 57.01 -35.33 88.53
N ASP A 338 56.56 -34.97 89.73
CA ASP A 338 55.23 -34.40 89.95
C ASP A 338 55.09 -33.03 89.28
N GLU A 339 56.15 -32.23 89.29
CA GLU A 339 56.18 -30.91 88.66
C GLU A 339 56.25 -31.02 87.12
N TYR A 340 57.03 -31.98 86.61
CA TYR A 340 57.09 -32.31 85.18
C TYR A 340 55.74 -32.74 84.60
N GLN A 341 55.00 -33.60 85.31
CA GLN A 341 53.69 -34.09 84.86
C GLN A 341 52.65 -32.98 84.81
N LYS A 342 52.64 -32.08 85.80
CA LYS A 342 51.77 -30.88 85.82
C LYS A 342 52.04 -29.97 84.62
N ASN A 343 53.30 -29.80 84.21
CA ASN A 343 53.63 -29.00 83.03
C ASN A 343 53.15 -29.63 81.71
N ILE A 344 53.21 -30.95 81.56
CA ILE A 344 52.68 -31.64 80.37
C ILE A 344 51.16 -31.46 80.27
N GLU A 345 50.44 -31.67 81.37
CA GLU A 345 48.99 -31.49 81.42
C GLU A 345 48.58 -30.04 81.07
N LEU A 346 49.35 -29.06 81.56
CA LEU A 346 49.14 -27.65 81.25
C LEU A 346 49.36 -27.33 79.76
N ASN A 347 50.36 -27.93 79.11
CA ASN A 347 50.61 -27.77 77.67
C ASN A 347 49.48 -28.35 76.80
N VAL A 348 48.96 -29.52 77.16
CA VAL A 348 47.81 -30.13 76.46
C VAL A 348 46.56 -29.26 76.63
N LYS A 349 46.36 -28.73 77.85
CA LYS A 349 45.24 -27.83 78.15
C LYS A 349 45.32 -26.54 77.33
N TYR A 350 46.48 -25.88 77.29
CA TYR A 350 46.73 -24.69 76.48
C TYR A 350 46.44 -24.93 74.99
N SER A 351 46.89 -26.05 74.43
CA SER A 351 46.59 -26.41 73.03
C SER A 351 45.10 -26.60 72.78
N THR A 352 44.40 -27.25 73.73
CA THR A 352 42.96 -27.50 73.64
C THR A 352 42.15 -26.20 73.69
N ASP A 353 42.49 -25.30 74.62
CA ASP A 353 41.78 -24.02 74.76
C ASP A 353 42.12 -23.05 73.62
N ASN A 354 43.33 -23.12 73.04
CA ASN A 354 43.70 -22.35 71.84
C ASN A 354 42.93 -22.81 70.59
N ASN A 355 42.64 -24.11 70.46
CA ASN A 355 41.76 -24.62 69.40
C ASN A 355 40.32 -24.14 69.58
N LYS A 356 39.81 -24.08 70.83
CA LYS A 356 38.49 -23.50 71.10
C LYS A 356 38.42 -22.03 70.71
N LEU A 357 39.44 -21.23 71.02
CA LEU A 357 39.53 -19.82 70.64
C LEU A 357 39.42 -19.63 69.12
N ASN A 358 40.17 -20.42 68.34
CA ASN A 358 40.13 -20.34 66.89
C ASN A 358 38.76 -20.71 66.31
N ASN A 359 38.10 -21.73 66.88
CA ASN A 359 36.74 -22.10 66.47
C ASN A 359 35.73 -20.98 66.76
N SER A 360 35.77 -20.38 67.95
CA SER A 360 34.89 -19.25 68.30
C SER A 360 35.13 -18.02 67.42
N ARG A 361 36.39 -17.73 67.05
CA ARG A 361 36.71 -16.64 66.10
C ARG A 361 36.15 -16.91 64.69
N SER A 362 36.23 -18.15 64.20
CA SER A 362 35.64 -18.53 62.91
C SER A 362 34.10 -18.43 62.93
N GLU A 363 33.47 -18.81 64.05
CA GLU A 363 32.02 -18.66 64.22
C GLU A 363 31.60 -17.18 64.20
N LEU A 364 32.36 -16.30 64.83
CA LEU A 364 32.12 -14.85 64.82
C LEU A 364 32.17 -14.25 63.41
N GLU A 365 33.17 -14.63 62.60
CA GLU A 365 33.30 -14.18 61.21
C GLU A 365 32.08 -14.60 60.37
N ASN A 366 31.63 -15.84 60.51
CA ASN A 366 30.46 -16.36 59.81
C ASN A 366 29.17 -15.62 60.19
N ILE A 367 28.94 -15.37 61.49
CA ILE A 367 27.78 -14.60 61.97
C ILE A 367 27.83 -13.16 61.42
N THR A 368 29.00 -12.54 61.40
CA THR A 368 29.19 -11.16 60.91
C THR A 368 28.87 -11.06 59.42
N SER A 369 29.36 -11.98 58.60
CA SER A 369 29.05 -12.03 57.16
C SER A 369 27.54 -12.24 56.90
N TYR A 370 26.89 -13.10 57.70
CA TYR A 370 25.44 -13.33 57.56
C TYR A 370 24.62 -12.07 57.89
N ILE A 371 24.99 -11.31 58.92
CA ILE A 371 24.33 -10.04 59.26
C ILE A 371 24.44 -9.02 58.12
N GLU A 372 25.60 -8.89 57.48
CA GLU A 372 25.79 -8.01 56.33
C GLU A 372 24.90 -8.40 55.14
N SER A 373 24.79 -9.71 54.86
CA SER A 373 23.89 -10.23 53.83
C SER A 373 22.41 -9.88 54.11
N LEU A 374 21.97 -10.00 55.36
CA LEU A 374 20.60 -9.64 55.76
C LEU A 374 20.34 -8.12 55.63
N ARG A 375 21.32 -7.28 55.98
CA ARG A 375 21.21 -5.81 55.81
C ARG A 375 21.07 -5.40 54.35
N GLN A 376 21.85 -6.01 53.46
CA GLN A 376 21.73 -5.79 52.01
C GLN A 376 20.33 -6.16 51.50
N LYS A 377 19.73 -7.24 52.01
CA LYS A 377 18.35 -7.63 51.65
C LYS A 377 17.31 -6.65 52.19
N ALA A 378 17.47 -6.15 53.43
CA ALA A 378 16.57 -5.17 54.02
C ALA A 378 16.54 -3.85 53.22
N ILE A 379 17.71 -3.36 52.77
CA ILE A 379 17.81 -2.15 51.93
C ILE A 379 17.05 -2.34 50.61
N LYS A 380 17.17 -3.51 49.97
CA LYS A 380 16.45 -3.80 48.72
C LYS A 380 14.92 -3.81 48.91
N ILE A 381 14.44 -4.35 50.04
CA ILE A 381 13.01 -4.36 50.38
C ILE A 381 12.49 -2.93 50.59
N GLU A 382 13.28 -2.06 51.24
CA GLU A 382 12.94 -0.65 51.45
C GLU A 382 12.90 0.14 50.13
N GLN A 383 13.84 -0.13 49.22
CA GLN A 383 13.81 0.44 47.85
C GLN A 383 12.54 0.05 47.10
N GLN A 384 12.18 -1.25 47.11
CA GLN A 384 10.95 -1.74 46.48
C GLN A 384 9.69 -1.05 47.03
N LYS A 385 9.64 -0.77 48.34
CA LYS A 385 8.52 -0.04 48.96
C LYS A 385 8.39 1.38 48.42
N ASN A 386 9.51 2.08 48.29
CA ASN A 386 9.54 3.46 47.80
C ASN A 386 9.19 3.55 46.31
N ASP A 387 9.62 2.58 45.51
CA ASP A 387 9.29 2.50 44.08
C ASP A 387 7.78 2.33 43.87
N VAL A 388 7.15 1.40 44.60
CA VAL A 388 5.68 1.19 44.55
C VAL A 388 4.91 2.45 44.96
N LEU A 389 5.37 3.16 46.00
CA LEU A 389 4.73 4.42 46.44
C LEU A 389 4.80 5.51 45.36
N LYS A 390 5.93 5.61 44.66
CA LYS A 390 6.12 6.59 43.59
C LYS A 390 5.24 6.29 42.38
N HIS A 391 5.27 5.05 41.88
CA HIS A 391 4.44 4.66 40.73
C HIS A 391 2.94 4.78 41.03
N TRP A 392 2.52 4.55 42.28
CA TRP A 392 1.13 4.70 42.68
C TRP A 392 0.58 6.12 42.45
N GLU A 393 1.36 7.17 42.74
CA GLU A 393 0.95 8.56 42.47
C GLU A 393 0.91 8.85 40.96
N GLU A 394 1.88 8.34 40.21
CA GLU A 394 1.95 8.49 38.75
C GLU A 394 0.74 7.84 38.06
N TRP A 395 0.36 6.63 38.46
CA TRP A 395 -0.81 5.92 37.93
C TRP A 395 -2.11 6.66 38.23
N LYS A 396 -2.26 7.23 39.43
CA LYS A 396 -3.44 8.05 39.78
C LYS A 396 -3.62 9.22 38.83
N GLN A 397 -2.53 9.90 38.48
CA GLN A 397 -2.58 11.02 37.56
C GLN A 397 -2.96 10.56 36.16
N GLN A 398 -2.31 9.52 35.64
CA GLN A 398 -2.59 8.97 34.31
C GLN A 398 -4.05 8.53 34.14
N ILE A 399 -4.64 7.93 35.18
CA ILE A 399 -6.05 7.51 35.19
C ILE A 399 -6.99 8.70 35.19
N THR A 400 -6.62 9.78 35.88
CA THR A 400 -7.41 11.02 35.88
C THR A 400 -7.42 11.63 34.48
N ASP A 401 -6.25 11.72 33.85
CA ASP A 401 -6.09 12.25 32.49
C ASP A 401 -6.85 11.41 31.45
N LEU A 402 -6.79 10.08 31.55
CA LEU A 402 -7.54 9.16 30.68
C LEU A 402 -9.06 9.31 30.85
N ASN A 403 -9.53 9.47 32.10
CA ASN A 403 -10.95 9.68 32.37
C ASN A 403 -11.48 11.02 31.84
N GLU A 404 -10.67 12.08 31.87
CA GLU A 404 -11.03 13.38 31.28
C GLU A 404 -11.12 13.28 29.75
N LYS A 405 -10.11 12.68 29.09
CA LYS A 405 -10.15 12.39 27.65
C LYS A 405 -11.36 11.54 27.27
N ARG A 406 -11.70 10.54 28.09
CA ARG A 406 -12.87 9.69 27.87
C ARG A 406 -14.18 10.50 27.93
N LYS A 407 -14.35 11.39 28.91
CA LYS A 407 -15.57 12.22 29.03
C LYS A 407 -15.76 13.16 27.84
N GLU A 408 -14.68 13.66 27.25
CA GLU A 408 -14.75 14.55 26.09
C GLU A 408 -15.17 13.80 24.81
N LEU A 409 -14.68 12.58 24.62
CA LEU A 409 -14.88 11.77 23.39
C LEU A 409 -16.11 10.86 23.40
N PHE A 410 -16.56 10.37 24.56
CA PHE A 410 -17.64 9.39 24.69
C PHE A 410 -19.02 10.01 25.00
N LYS A 411 -19.35 11.18 24.42
CA LYS A 411 -20.76 11.57 24.34
C LYS A 411 -21.45 10.68 23.32
N GLU A 412 -22.02 9.56 23.75
CA GLU A 412 -22.72 8.59 22.89
C GLU A 412 -23.74 9.24 21.95
N ASP A 413 -24.37 10.33 22.38
CA ASP A 413 -25.32 11.12 21.60
C ASP A 413 -24.73 11.66 20.29
N VAL A 414 -23.43 11.97 20.25
CA VAL A 414 -22.82 12.57 19.06
C VAL A 414 -22.48 11.55 17.98
N LEU A 415 -22.06 10.34 18.37
CA LEU A 415 -21.82 9.24 17.41
C LEU A 415 -23.13 8.74 16.81
N LYS A 416 -24.18 8.61 17.64
CA LYS A 416 -25.53 8.29 17.16
C LYS A 416 -26.04 9.35 16.18
N LYS A 417 -25.89 10.63 16.54
CA LYS A 417 -26.29 11.74 15.68
C LYS A 417 -25.59 11.74 14.31
N LEU A 418 -24.30 11.43 14.24
CA LEU A 418 -23.58 11.31 12.96
C LEU A 418 -24.11 10.18 12.08
N ILE A 419 -24.50 9.05 12.67
CA ILE A 419 -25.13 7.93 11.95
C ILE A 419 -26.52 8.35 11.44
N GLU A 420 -27.33 9.00 12.29
CA GLU A 420 -28.66 9.48 11.91
C GLU A 420 -28.60 10.54 10.78
N GLU A 421 -27.64 11.47 10.85
CA GLU A 421 -27.40 12.48 9.81
C GLU A 421 -26.94 11.85 8.49
N LYS A 422 -26.06 10.84 8.55
CA LYS A 422 -25.63 10.06 7.38
C LYS A 422 -26.79 9.29 6.75
N GLU A 423 -27.60 8.61 7.54
CA GLU A 423 -28.78 7.88 7.05
C GLU A 423 -29.82 8.81 6.44
N SER A 424 -30.01 10.00 7.01
CA SER A 424 -30.89 11.04 6.47
C SER A 424 -30.39 11.54 5.11
N ALA A 425 -29.09 11.83 4.99
CA ALA A 425 -28.47 12.25 3.74
C ALA A 425 -28.54 11.15 2.65
N ASP A 426 -28.36 9.88 3.02
CA ASP A 426 -28.48 8.76 2.09
C ASP A 426 -29.93 8.57 1.59
N LYS A 427 -30.93 8.70 2.47
CA LYS A 427 -32.35 8.69 2.06
C LYS A 427 -32.69 9.81 1.09
N GLN A 428 -32.17 11.02 1.32
CA GLN A 428 -32.34 12.15 0.39
C GLN A 428 -31.68 11.87 -0.96
N LYS A 429 -30.45 11.35 -0.96
CA LYS A 429 -29.73 10.93 -2.17
C LYS A 429 -30.54 9.92 -2.99
N GLN A 430 -31.06 8.87 -2.34
CA GLN A 430 -31.89 7.84 -3.00
C GLN A 430 -33.15 8.45 -3.62
N THR A 431 -33.76 9.43 -2.96
CA THR A 431 -34.93 10.15 -3.48
C THR A 431 -34.60 10.91 -4.76
N TYR A 432 -33.50 11.68 -4.78
CA TYR A 432 -33.06 12.40 -5.98
C TYR A 432 -32.66 11.45 -7.11
N GLN A 433 -31.99 10.33 -6.80
CA GLN A 433 -31.62 9.32 -7.80
C GLN A 433 -32.85 8.66 -8.44
N LYS A 434 -33.92 8.44 -7.67
CA LYS A 434 -35.20 7.95 -8.20
C LYS A 434 -35.79 8.94 -9.21
N GLU A 435 -35.82 10.24 -8.88
CA GLU A 435 -36.30 11.29 -9.79
C GLU A 435 -35.42 11.40 -11.06
N VAL A 436 -34.09 11.35 -10.95
CA VAL A 436 -33.19 11.35 -12.12
C VAL A 436 -33.42 10.13 -13.02
N ARG A 437 -33.58 8.93 -12.45
CA ARG A 437 -33.88 7.72 -13.24
C ARG A 437 -35.19 7.84 -13.99
N TYR A 438 -36.22 8.41 -13.35
CA TYR A 438 -37.51 8.66 -13.98
C TYR A 438 -37.37 9.66 -15.15
N LEU A 439 -36.69 10.79 -14.95
CA LEU A 439 -36.52 11.81 -15.98
C LEU A 439 -35.65 11.36 -17.17
N ASN A 440 -34.68 10.48 -16.92
CA ASN A 440 -33.85 9.91 -18.00
C ASN A 440 -34.63 9.07 -19.01
N GLN A 441 -35.83 8.59 -18.65
CA GLN A 441 -36.71 7.86 -19.58
C GLN A 441 -37.08 8.73 -20.80
N ALA A 442 -37.12 10.06 -20.65
CA ALA A 442 -37.37 11.02 -21.73
C ALA A 442 -36.33 10.94 -22.86
N PHE A 443 -35.09 10.55 -22.55
CA PHE A 443 -34.01 10.43 -23.53
C PHE A 443 -33.90 9.03 -24.13
N THR A 444 -34.34 8.00 -23.41
CA THR A 444 -34.30 6.61 -23.90
C THR A 444 -35.50 6.26 -24.78
N GLU A 445 -36.71 6.71 -24.41
CA GLU A 445 -37.96 6.36 -25.12
C GLU A 445 -38.40 7.44 -26.11
N GLY A 446 -37.75 8.61 -26.08
CA GLY A 446 -38.11 9.81 -26.83
C GLY A 446 -39.05 10.71 -26.04
N CYS A 447 -38.79 12.02 -26.08
CA CYS A 447 -39.47 13.00 -25.22
C CYS A 447 -41.00 13.03 -25.46
N GLU A 448 -41.45 12.83 -26.69
CA GLU A 448 -42.88 12.70 -27.03
C GLU A 448 -43.53 11.49 -26.35
N ASN A 449 -42.90 10.32 -26.45
CA ASN A 449 -43.41 9.08 -25.83
C ASN A 449 -43.40 9.16 -24.31
N PHE A 450 -42.38 9.78 -23.73
CA PHE A 450 -42.30 10.05 -22.31
C PHE A 450 -43.41 10.99 -21.84
N LEU A 451 -43.67 12.08 -22.57
CA LEU A 451 -44.78 12.98 -22.25
C LEU A 451 -46.14 12.27 -22.36
N HIS A 452 -46.26 11.26 -23.22
CA HIS A 452 -47.45 10.42 -23.34
C HIS A 452 -47.59 9.35 -22.26
N SER A 453 -46.49 8.91 -21.65
CA SER A 453 -46.51 7.93 -20.57
C SER A 453 -46.78 8.55 -19.19
N ILE A 454 -46.69 9.87 -19.06
CA ILE A 454 -47.02 10.60 -17.83
C ILE A 454 -48.52 10.45 -17.51
N THR A 455 -48.80 9.82 -16.38
CA THR A 455 -50.15 9.69 -15.80
C THR A 455 -50.45 10.83 -14.81
N ALA A 456 -51.72 10.94 -14.41
CA ALA A 456 -52.17 11.90 -13.40
C ALA A 456 -51.40 11.75 -12.06
N ASP A 457 -51.06 10.52 -11.68
CA ASP A 457 -50.31 10.22 -10.45
C ASP A 457 -48.86 10.74 -10.53
N THR A 458 -48.21 10.61 -11.69
CA THR A 458 -46.86 11.16 -11.92
C THR A 458 -46.83 12.69 -11.94
N THR A 459 -47.91 13.36 -12.39
CA THR A 459 -48.03 14.83 -12.24
C THR A 459 -48.29 15.29 -10.81
N LEU A 460 -48.76 14.39 -9.92
CA LEU A 460 -48.85 14.66 -8.48
C LEU A 460 -47.49 14.52 -7.79
N GLU A 461 -46.69 13.52 -8.19
CA GLU A 461 -45.32 13.30 -7.68
C GLU A 461 -44.35 14.39 -8.20
N TYR A 462 -44.55 14.89 -9.43
CA TYR A 462 -43.70 15.91 -10.07
C TYR A 462 -44.52 17.09 -10.63
N PRO A 463 -44.98 18.03 -9.79
CA PRO A 463 -45.92 19.09 -10.19
C PRO A 463 -45.39 20.03 -11.29
N TRP A 464 -44.08 20.22 -11.35
CA TRP A 464 -43.42 21.14 -12.29
C TRP A 464 -43.57 20.70 -13.76
N ILE A 465 -43.82 19.42 -14.02
CA ILE A 465 -43.95 18.91 -15.40
C ILE A 465 -45.34 19.13 -15.99
N LYS A 466 -46.33 19.43 -15.14
CA LYS A 466 -47.76 19.46 -15.50
C LYS A 466 -48.08 20.50 -16.57
N GLU A 467 -47.60 21.73 -16.41
CA GLU A 467 -47.87 22.81 -17.36
C GLU A 467 -47.29 22.51 -18.76
N HIS A 468 -46.20 21.75 -18.80
CA HIS A 468 -45.52 21.36 -20.03
C HIS A 468 -46.24 20.22 -20.76
N VAL A 469 -46.76 19.23 -20.02
CA VAL A 469 -47.63 18.18 -20.55
C VAL A 469 -48.94 18.79 -21.11
N ASP A 470 -49.51 19.77 -20.43
CA ASP A 470 -50.72 20.47 -20.90
C ASP A 470 -50.46 21.29 -22.17
N TYR A 471 -49.27 21.89 -22.29
CA TYR A 471 -48.84 22.63 -23.49
C TYR A 471 -48.62 21.69 -24.68
N GLU A 472 -47.91 20.57 -24.48
CA GLU A 472 -47.69 19.55 -25.52
C GLU A 472 -49.02 19.05 -26.08
N ASN A 473 -49.94 18.66 -25.21
CA ASN A 473 -51.26 18.15 -25.60
C ASN A 473 -52.05 19.17 -26.46
N LYS A 474 -52.02 20.46 -26.10
CA LYS A 474 -52.66 21.53 -26.89
C LYS A 474 -51.97 21.75 -28.23
N SER A 475 -50.64 21.73 -28.25
CA SER A 475 -49.85 21.91 -29.47
C SER A 475 -50.08 20.77 -30.46
N ARG A 476 -50.17 19.54 -29.97
CA ARG A 476 -50.43 18.33 -30.75
C ARG A 476 -51.82 18.36 -31.39
N VAL A 477 -52.86 18.71 -30.63
CA VAL A 477 -54.22 18.89 -31.18
C VAL A 477 -54.24 19.94 -32.28
N SER A 478 -53.51 21.04 -32.10
CA SER A 478 -53.40 22.11 -33.10
C SER A 478 -52.67 21.64 -34.36
N LEU A 479 -51.61 20.83 -34.22
CA LEU A 479 -50.88 20.22 -35.32
C LEU A 479 -51.76 19.24 -36.10
N THR A 480 -52.48 18.34 -35.42
CA THR A 480 -53.40 17.38 -36.06
C THR A 480 -54.47 18.10 -36.86
N LYS A 481 -55.00 19.21 -36.32
CA LYS A 481 -55.98 20.05 -37.02
C LYS A 481 -55.38 20.71 -38.27
N ALA A 482 -54.18 21.28 -38.18
CA ALA A 482 -53.51 21.92 -39.32
C ALA A 482 -53.14 20.93 -40.43
N VAL A 483 -52.75 19.70 -40.07
CA VAL A 483 -52.50 18.61 -41.03
C VAL A 483 -53.79 18.25 -41.80
N ALA A 484 -54.91 18.13 -41.09
CA ALA A 484 -56.20 17.83 -41.72
C ALA A 484 -56.68 18.98 -42.62
N GLU A 485 -56.51 20.23 -42.21
CA GLU A 485 -56.87 21.42 -43.00
C GLU A 485 -56.03 21.56 -44.28
N GLU A 486 -54.72 21.26 -44.23
CA GLU A 486 -53.85 21.28 -45.41
C GLU A 486 -54.19 20.17 -46.39
N ALA A 487 -54.43 18.94 -45.89
CA ALA A 487 -54.80 17.80 -46.71
C ALA A 487 -56.13 18.03 -47.45
N ASP A 488 -57.14 18.59 -46.77
CA ASP A 488 -58.42 18.97 -47.38
C ASP A 488 -58.25 20.06 -48.45
N ALA A 489 -57.51 21.14 -48.15
CA ALA A 489 -57.28 22.23 -49.09
C ALA A 489 -56.48 21.77 -50.33
N LYS A 490 -55.49 20.90 -50.13
CA LYS A 490 -54.71 20.27 -51.21
C LYS A 490 -55.60 19.41 -52.10
N SER A 491 -56.44 18.55 -51.51
CA SER A 491 -57.36 17.71 -52.26
C SER A 491 -58.32 18.55 -53.11
N ARG A 492 -58.90 19.62 -52.56
CA ARG A 492 -59.78 20.54 -53.30
C ARG A 492 -59.07 21.23 -54.47
N TYR A 493 -57.81 21.64 -54.29
CA TYR A 493 -57.00 22.23 -55.35
C TYR A 493 -56.66 21.22 -56.46
N GLU A 494 -56.24 20.01 -56.10
CA GLU A 494 -55.86 18.97 -57.05
C GLU A 494 -57.05 18.53 -57.91
N THR A 495 -58.22 18.31 -57.31
CA THR A 495 -59.46 18.00 -58.06
C THR A 495 -59.84 19.11 -59.03
N MET A 496 -59.84 20.37 -58.58
CA MET A 496 -60.17 21.51 -59.47
C MET A 496 -59.13 21.69 -60.57
N ARG A 497 -57.85 21.44 -60.29
CA ARG A 497 -56.79 21.52 -61.30
C ARG A 497 -57.02 20.51 -62.43
N GLU A 498 -57.32 19.27 -62.09
CA GLU A 498 -57.62 18.23 -63.08
C GLU A 498 -58.85 18.60 -63.92
N GLU A 499 -59.92 19.11 -63.30
CA GLU A 499 -61.10 19.59 -64.03
C GLU A 499 -60.78 20.75 -64.98
N VAL A 500 -59.95 21.71 -64.56
CA VAL A 500 -59.54 22.85 -65.39
C VAL A 500 -58.60 22.43 -66.52
N ASP A 501 -57.65 21.53 -66.28
CA ASP A 501 -56.74 21.01 -67.30
C ASP A 501 -57.52 20.23 -68.37
N ASN A 502 -58.48 19.39 -67.96
CA ASN A 502 -59.39 18.69 -68.87
C ASN A 502 -60.26 19.65 -69.69
N LEU A 503 -60.77 20.73 -69.06
CA LEU A 503 -61.58 21.73 -69.75
C LEU A 503 -60.75 22.58 -70.73
N ASP A 504 -59.50 22.93 -70.38
CA ASP A 504 -58.56 23.64 -71.25
C ASP A 504 -58.22 22.82 -72.51
N GLU A 505 -58.04 21.50 -72.36
CA GLU A 505 -57.82 20.59 -73.48
C GLU A 505 -59.04 20.53 -74.41
N LEU A 506 -60.24 20.35 -73.85
CA LEU A 506 -61.50 20.35 -74.61
C LEU A 506 -61.76 21.68 -75.33
N LEU A 507 -61.51 22.81 -74.66
CA LEU A 507 -61.68 24.13 -75.25
C LEU A 507 -60.63 24.44 -76.31
N THR A 508 -59.42 23.92 -76.17
CA THR A 508 -58.37 24.00 -77.20
C THR A 508 -58.78 23.24 -78.46
N LEU A 509 -59.35 22.05 -78.32
CA LEU A 509 -59.93 21.28 -79.43
C LEU A 509 -61.11 22.02 -80.08
N ALA A 510 -62.02 22.57 -79.27
CA ALA A 510 -63.17 23.35 -79.76
C ALA A 510 -62.73 24.62 -80.52
N LYS A 511 -61.75 25.37 -79.99
CA LYS A 511 -61.16 26.53 -80.68
C LYS A 511 -60.53 26.14 -82.01
N ARG A 512 -59.81 25.01 -82.07
CA ARG A 512 -59.21 24.49 -83.31
C ARG A 512 -60.26 24.16 -84.38
N GLU A 513 -61.40 23.58 -84.00
CA GLU A 513 -62.48 23.27 -84.95
C GLU A 513 -63.28 24.51 -85.39
N ILE A 514 -63.51 25.45 -84.49
CA ILE A 514 -64.13 26.75 -84.83
C ILE A 514 -63.22 27.55 -85.77
N GLN A 515 -61.90 27.45 -85.63
CA GLN A 515 -60.95 28.09 -86.55
C GLN A 515 -61.01 27.53 -87.97
N LYS A 516 -61.31 26.23 -88.15
CA LYS A 516 -61.40 25.59 -89.48
C LYS A 516 -62.70 25.91 -90.25
N SER A 517 -63.75 26.38 -89.57
CA SER A 517 -65.02 26.74 -90.20
C SER A 517 -65.21 28.27 -90.32
N ASN A 518 -65.95 28.71 -91.35
CA ASN A 518 -66.41 30.11 -91.50
C ASN A 518 -67.78 30.34 -90.84
N SER A 519 -68.16 29.47 -89.89
CA SER A 519 -69.45 29.53 -89.21
C SER A 519 -69.38 30.50 -88.02
N CYS A 520 -70.28 31.49 -88.00
CA CYS A 520 -70.53 32.34 -86.84
C CYS A 520 -71.52 31.68 -85.84
N THR A 521 -71.69 30.36 -85.93
CA THR A 521 -72.60 29.56 -85.10
C THR A 521 -71.80 28.58 -84.26
N CYS A 522 -72.01 28.56 -82.94
CA CYS A 522 -71.29 27.66 -82.04
C CYS A 522 -71.57 26.18 -82.39
N PRO A 523 -70.55 25.34 -82.61
CA PRO A 523 -70.74 23.94 -82.99
C PRO A 523 -71.31 23.07 -81.87
N VAL A 524 -71.21 23.52 -80.61
CA VAL A 524 -71.68 22.76 -79.43
C VAL A 524 -73.13 23.12 -79.08
N CYS A 525 -73.44 24.41 -78.89
CA CYS A 525 -74.77 24.85 -78.44
C CYS A 525 -75.64 25.49 -79.54
N LYS A 526 -75.12 25.65 -80.77
CA LYS A 526 -75.81 26.22 -81.94
C LYS A 526 -76.25 27.69 -81.83
N SER A 527 -75.85 28.41 -80.79
CA SER A 527 -76.07 29.85 -80.68
C SER A 527 -75.37 30.61 -81.83
N LYS A 528 -76.05 31.62 -82.38
CA LYS A 528 -75.53 32.48 -83.46
C LYS A 528 -74.84 33.71 -82.88
N PHE A 529 -73.67 34.04 -83.41
CA PHE A 529 -72.85 35.19 -83.03
C PHE A 529 -72.67 36.12 -84.24
N SER A 530 -72.35 37.38 -84.01
CA SER A 530 -72.27 38.40 -85.06
C SER A 530 -71.08 38.18 -85.98
N ASN A 531 -69.97 37.71 -85.42
CA ASN A 531 -68.75 37.37 -86.15
C ASN A 531 -67.95 36.28 -85.38
N LYS A 532 -66.94 35.71 -86.05
CA LYS A 532 -66.09 34.64 -85.53
C LYS A 532 -65.28 35.08 -84.30
N ASP A 533 -64.85 36.33 -84.25
CA ASP A 533 -64.06 36.89 -83.15
C ASP A 533 -64.89 37.01 -81.86
N GLU A 534 -66.18 37.35 -81.98
CA GLU A 534 -67.12 37.35 -80.87
C GLU A 534 -67.38 35.94 -80.33
N LEU A 535 -67.49 34.93 -81.21
CA LEU A 535 -67.61 33.52 -80.80
C LEU A 535 -66.35 33.03 -80.06
N LEU A 536 -65.15 33.34 -80.58
CA LEU A 536 -63.88 32.97 -79.95
C LEU A 536 -63.67 33.72 -78.61
N GLY A 537 -64.10 34.98 -78.53
CA GLY A 537 -64.02 35.80 -77.31
C GLY A 537 -64.95 35.34 -76.18
N LYS A 538 -65.99 34.56 -76.49
CA LYS A 538 -66.87 33.95 -75.48
C LYS A 538 -66.35 32.61 -74.94
N ILE A 539 -65.32 32.03 -75.54
CA ILE A 539 -64.65 30.81 -75.05
C ILE A 539 -63.52 31.22 -74.12
N ASP A 540 -63.91 31.50 -72.87
CA ASP A 540 -63.04 32.03 -71.84
C ASP A 540 -62.98 31.10 -70.62
N LEU A 541 -61.75 30.91 -70.12
CA LEU A 541 -61.43 30.12 -68.92
C LEU A 541 -61.07 31.01 -67.73
N SER A 542 -61.18 32.33 -67.86
CA SER A 542 -60.81 33.29 -66.82
C SER A 542 -61.51 33.01 -65.49
N GLY A 543 -62.79 32.62 -65.51
CA GLY A 543 -63.57 32.30 -64.31
C GLY A 543 -63.01 31.09 -63.55
N GLN A 544 -62.77 29.98 -64.26
CA GLN A 544 -62.21 28.76 -63.68
C GLN A 544 -60.75 28.94 -63.25
N ARG A 545 -59.95 29.66 -64.03
CA ARG A 545 -58.57 30.02 -63.66
C ARG A 545 -58.53 30.92 -62.42
N THR A 546 -59.53 31.79 -62.23
CA THR A 546 -59.68 32.61 -61.02
C THR A 546 -60.03 31.77 -59.79
N ILE A 547 -60.92 30.77 -59.94
CA ILE A 547 -61.25 29.84 -58.84
C ILE A 547 -60.05 28.96 -58.49
N LEU A 548 -59.32 28.46 -59.50
CA LEU A 548 -58.11 27.68 -59.30
C LEU A 548 -57.01 28.48 -58.58
N LEU A 549 -56.85 29.76 -58.92
CA LEU A 549 -55.93 30.66 -58.22
C LEU A 549 -56.35 30.85 -56.75
N LYS A 550 -57.65 31.03 -56.47
CA LYS A 550 -58.17 31.13 -55.10
C LYS A 550 -57.89 29.86 -54.27
N LEU A 551 -58.17 28.67 -54.82
CA LEU A 551 -57.90 27.40 -54.13
C LEU A 551 -56.39 27.17 -53.92
N LYS A 552 -55.55 27.59 -54.87
CA LYS A 552 -54.10 27.56 -54.69
C LYS A 552 -53.63 28.47 -53.56
N THR A 553 -54.23 29.65 -53.42
CA THR A 553 -53.98 30.56 -52.30
C THR A 553 -54.48 29.98 -50.98
N GLU A 554 -55.66 29.35 -50.95
CA GLU A 554 -56.18 28.65 -49.76
C GLU A 554 -55.25 27.51 -49.32
N TRP A 555 -54.79 26.67 -50.25
CA TRP A 555 -53.80 25.62 -49.97
C TRP A 555 -52.48 26.21 -49.48
N GLY A 556 -51.96 27.27 -50.11
CA GLY A 556 -50.77 27.97 -49.65
C GLY A 556 -50.90 28.50 -48.21
N ASN A 557 -52.05 29.08 -47.86
CA ASN A 557 -52.34 29.56 -46.51
C ASN A 557 -52.46 28.41 -45.50
N ALA A 558 -53.08 27.29 -45.87
CA ALA A 558 -53.15 26.10 -45.02
C ALA A 558 -51.76 25.47 -44.81
N GLY A 559 -50.93 25.43 -45.86
CA GLY A 559 -49.53 24.99 -45.77
C GLY A 559 -48.67 25.89 -44.90
N GLN A 560 -48.93 27.21 -44.90
CA GLN A 560 -48.28 28.14 -43.96
C GLN A 560 -48.69 27.86 -42.51
N LYS A 561 -49.99 27.69 -42.23
CA LYS A 561 -50.48 27.33 -40.89
C LYS A 561 -49.91 25.99 -40.40
N LEU A 562 -49.79 25.01 -41.29
CA LEU A 562 -49.16 23.72 -40.97
C LEU A 562 -47.69 23.90 -40.57
N LYS A 563 -46.91 24.71 -41.32
CA LYS A 563 -45.52 25.02 -40.96
C LYS A 563 -45.44 25.73 -39.60
N GLU A 564 -46.29 26.70 -39.34
CA GLU A 564 -46.34 27.42 -38.06
C GLU A 564 -46.68 26.46 -36.90
N ALA A 565 -47.62 25.52 -37.09
CA ALA A 565 -47.97 24.51 -36.10
C ALA A 565 -46.85 23.48 -35.87
N GLN A 566 -46.15 23.05 -36.94
CA GLN A 566 -45.00 22.14 -36.85
C GLN A 566 -43.82 22.79 -36.12
N GLU A 567 -43.50 24.04 -36.45
CA GLU A 567 -42.45 24.80 -35.76
C GLU A 567 -42.82 25.06 -34.29
N GLY A 568 -44.08 25.38 -34.00
CA GLY A 568 -44.57 25.56 -32.65
C GLY A 568 -44.49 24.29 -31.80
N HIS A 569 -44.91 23.15 -32.36
CA HIS A 569 -44.83 21.85 -31.68
C HIS A 569 -43.38 21.42 -31.41
N LYS A 570 -42.50 21.56 -32.42
CA LYS A 570 -41.07 21.26 -32.29
C LYS A 570 -40.39 22.14 -31.22
N LYS A 571 -40.64 23.46 -31.25
CA LYS A 571 -40.13 24.38 -30.21
C LYS A 571 -40.63 24.01 -28.80
N GLY A 572 -41.87 23.52 -28.70
CA GLY A 572 -42.43 23.01 -27.45
C GLY A 572 -41.64 21.82 -26.89
N ILE A 573 -41.39 20.82 -27.72
CA ILE A 573 -40.62 19.63 -27.34
C ILE A 573 -39.18 19.98 -26.99
N ASP A 574 -38.51 20.78 -27.82
CA ASP A 574 -37.13 21.22 -27.59
C ASP A 574 -37.03 21.98 -26.24
N SER A 575 -38.00 22.84 -25.94
CA SER A 575 -38.05 23.58 -24.67
C SER A 575 -38.21 22.65 -23.46
N ILE A 576 -39.01 21.59 -23.57
CA ILE A 576 -39.23 20.62 -22.49
C ILE A 576 -37.98 19.76 -22.28
N GLN A 577 -37.30 19.35 -23.35
CA GLN A 577 -36.04 18.62 -23.25
C GLN A 577 -34.97 19.43 -22.53
N VAL A 578 -34.87 20.73 -22.78
CA VAL A 578 -33.96 21.63 -22.05
C VAL A 578 -34.33 21.68 -20.57
N LEU A 579 -35.61 21.86 -20.24
CA LEU A 579 -36.10 21.87 -18.85
C LEU A 579 -35.82 20.56 -18.08
N ILE A 580 -36.05 19.41 -18.73
CA ILE A 580 -35.75 18.09 -18.15
C ILE A 580 -34.24 17.97 -17.90
N ASN A 581 -33.41 18.38 -18.86
CA ASN A 581 -31.95 18.38 -18.71
C ASN A 581 -31.48 19.30 -17.57
N ASP A 582 -32.04 20.50 -17.47
CA ASP A 582 -31.73 21.45 -16.40
C ASP A 582 -32.09 20.86 -15.03
N ARG A 583 -33.27 20.23 -14.92
CA ARG A 583 -33.70 19.57 -13.68
C ARG A 583 -32.80 18.39 -13.30
N ILE A 584 -32.39 17.57 -14.28
CA ILE A 584 -31.43 16.48 -14.04
C ILE A 584 -30.09 17.05 -13.56
N CYS A 585 -29.63 18.16 -14.15
CA CYS A 585 -28.40 18.83 -13.74
C CYS A 585 -28.49 19.34 -12.28
N GLU A 586 -29.63 19.95 -11.90
CA GLU A 586 -29.89 20.38 -10.52
C GLU A 586 -29.89 19.20 -9.53
N LEU A 587 -30.60 18.13 -9.86
CA LEU A 587 -30.67 16.93 -9.02
C LEU A 587 -29.30 16.27 -8.87
N ASN A 588 -28.50 16.20 -9.93
CA ASN A 588 -27.13 15.69 -9.87
C ASN A 588 -26.22 16.54 -8.95
N LYS A 589 -26.39 17.88 -8.93
CA LYS A 589 -25.69 18.74 -7.96
C LYS A 589 -26.11 18.44 -6.53
N LEU A 590 -27.40 18.21 -6.29
CA LEU A 590 -27.91 17.84 -4.96
C LEU A 590 -27.42 16.45 -4.52
N ILE A 591 -27.38 15.48 -5.44
CA ILE A 591 -26.81 14.14 -5.21
C ILE A 591 -25.34 14.26 -4.80
N LEU A 592 -24.55 15.03 -5.55
CA LEU A 592 -23.13 15.25 -5.25
C LEU A 592 -22.93 15.92 -3.88
N LYS A 593 -23.81 16.86 -3.51
CA LYS A 593 -23.80 17.44 -2.17
C LYS A 593 -24.07 16.39 -1.08
N CYS A 594 -25.11 15.56 -1.24
CA CYS A 594 -25.38 14.47 -0.30
C CYS A 594 -24.23 13.47 -0.22
N GLU A 595 -23.54 13.17 -1.33
CA GLU A 595 -22.36 12.30 -1.35
C GLU A 595 -21.20 12.88 -0.54
N ASN A 596 -20.93 14.17 -0.69
CA ASN A 596 -19.92 14.88 0.10
C ASN A 596 -20.27 14.90 1.59
N ASP A 597 -21.54 15.17 1.93
CA ASP A 597 -22.02 15.18 3.32
C ASP A 597 -21.87 13.78 3.94
N ILE A 598 -22.26 12.71 3.23
CA ILE A 598 -22.09 11.31 3.66
C ILE A 598 -20.61 10.98 3.90
N GLU A 599 -19.73 11.37 2.99
CA GLU A 599 -18.29 11.14 3.12
C GLU A 599 -17.71 11.91 4.32
N GLN A 600 -18.15 13.15 4.53
CA GLN A 600 -17.75 13.93 5.69
C GLN A 600 -18.18 13.28 7.00
N TYR A 601 -19.46 12.90 7.14
CA TYR A 601 -19.97 12.23 8.33
C TYR A 601 -19.25 10.90 8.60
N GLN A 602 -18.94 10.14 7.54
CA GLN A 602 -18.19 8.89 7.66
C GLN A 602 -16.75 9.14 8.16
N ARG A 603 -16.04 10.12 7.60
CA ARG A 603 -14.68 10.48 8.04
C ARG A 603 -14.66 10.93 9.51
N GLU A 604 -15.60 11.80 9.90
CA GLU A 604 -15.70 12.27 11.29
C GLU A 604 -16.01 11.12 12.27
N TYR A 605 -16.84 10.15 11.85
CA TYR A 605 -17.12 8.95 12.63
C TYR A 605 -15.87 8.08 12.81
N GLU A 606 -15.14 7.79 11.73
CA GLU A 606 -13.93 6.96 11.75
C GLU A 606 -12.81 7.59 12.59
N GLU A 607 -12.58 8.89 12.45
CA GLU A 607 -11.56 9.60 13.22
C GLU A 607 -11.83 9.51 14.73
N ARG A 608 -13.09 9.66 15.14
CA ARG A 608 -13.50 9.54 16.54
C ARG A 608 -13.41 8.11 17.05
N GLN A 609 -13.78 7.12 16.24
CA GLN A 609 -13.61 5.70 16.58
C GLN A 609 -12.13 5.35 16.81
N LEU A 610 -11.23 5.89 15.99
CA LEU A 610 -9.79 5.66 16.15
C LEU A 610 -9.25 6.28 17.44
N LYS A 611 -9.70 7.49 17.80
CA LYS A 611 -9.37 8.13 19.09
C LYS A 611 -9.90 7.32 20.27
N ILE A 612 -11.13 6.79 20.18
CA ILE A 612 -11.72 5.90 21.20
C ILE A 612 -10.91 4.62 21.37
N GLN A 613 -10.51 3.97 20.25
CA GLN A 613 -9.68 2.78 20.31
C GLN A 613 -8.30 3.05 20.91
N LYS A 614 -7.71 4.21 20.61
CA LYS A 614 -6.43 4.62 21.18
C LYS A 614 -6.50 4.75 22.71
N ILE A 615 -7.55 5.40 23.22
CA ILE A 615 -7.78 5.51 24.67
C ILE A 615 -7.96 4.13 25.31
N LYS A 616 -8.75 3.24 24.69
CA LYS A 616 -8.93 1.86 25.20
C LYS A 616 -7.61 1.07 25.27
N ARG A 617 -6.72 1.26 24.29
CA ARG A 617 -5.38 0.64 24.32
C ARG A 617 -4.49 1.26 25.39
N GLU A 618 -4.55 2.58 25.57
CA GLU A 618 -3.81 3.27 26.64
C GLU A 618 -4.28 2.79 28.03
N GLU A 619 -5.59 2.59 28.22
CA GLU A 619 -6.16 1.96 29.41
C GLU A 619 -5.63 0.54 29.60
N GLU A 620 -5.79 -0.35 28.61
CA GLU A 620 -5.33 -1.75 28.72
C GLU A 620 -3.82 -1.87 29.01
N ASN A 621 -3.00 -1.05 28.36
CA ASN A 621 -1.57 -1.02 28.61
C ASN A 621 -1.25 -0.57 30.04
N LEU A 622 -1.93 0.47 30.54
CA LEU A 622 -1.75 0.92 31.92
C LEU A 622 -2.18 -0.16 32.91
N LYS A 623 -3.28 -0.87 32.64
CA LYS A 623 -3.70 -2.02 33.45
C LYS A 623 -2.61 -3.09 33.53
N GLN A 624 -2.05 -3.50 32.40
CA GLN A 624 -1.01 -4.53 32.34
C GLN A 624 0.26 -4.10 33.09
N VAL A 625 0.69 -2.85 32.95
CA VAL A 625 1.84 -2.31 33.69
C VAL A 625 1.59 -2.40 35.21
N ILE A 626 0.41 -1.98 35.66
CA ILE A 626 0.05 -2.03 37.09
C ILE A 626 -0.01 -3.48 37.60
N GLU A 627 -0.64 -4.39 36.85
CA GLU A 627 -0.74 -5.81 37.23
C GLU A 627 0.63 -6.49 37.30
N GLN A 628 1.55 -6.18 36.38
CA GLN A 628 2.92 -6.70 36.37
C GLN A 628 3.72 -6.22 37.58
N GLU A 629 3.64 -4.93 37.92
CA GLU A 629 4.39 -4.37 39.05
C GLU A 629 3.84 -4.79 40.42
N LEU A 630 2.52 -4.88 40.56
CA LEU A 630 1.90 -5.32 41.81
C LEU A 630 1.91 -6.85 41.98
N GLY A 631 1.94 -7.59 40.87
CA GLY A 631 1.89 -9.06 40.86
C GLY A 631 0.52 -9.62 41.24
N THR A 632 -0.53 -8.82 41.09
CA THR A 632 -1.93 -9.17 41.35
C THR A 632 -2.82 -8.66 40.23
N SER A 633 -3.85 -9.43 39.86
CA SER A 633 -4.81 -8.97 38.86
C SER A 633 -5.78 -7.98 39.46
N ILE A 634 -6.04 -6.89 38.73
CA ILE A 634 -7.00 -5.86 39.11
C ILE A 634 -8.22 -5.99 38.20
N LYS A 635 -9.42 -5.91 38.79
CA LYS A 635 -10.67 -5.99 38.02
C LYS A 635 -10.74 -4.90 36.95
N ASP A 636 -10.60 -3.64 37.38
CA ASP A 636 -10.78 -2.45 36.54
C ASP A 636 -9.76 -1.34 36.87
N ILE A 637 -9.54 -0.41 35.95
CA ILE A 637 -8.71 0.79 36.15
C ILE A 637 -9.51 1.89 36.84
N LEU A 638 -10.05 1.56 38.02
CA LEU A 638 -10.67 2.54 38.90
C LEU A 638 -9.67 2.96 39.96
N LYS A 639 -9.69 4.26 40.28
CA LYS A 639 -8.83 4.84 41.32
C LYS A 639 -8.91 4.05 42.63
N GLU A 640 -10.11 3.65 43.01
CA GLU A 640 -10.38 2.84 44.21
C GLU A 640 -9.77 1.44 44.15
N SER A 641 -9.83 0.77 42.98
CA SER A 641 -9.28 -0.58 42.83
C SER A 641 -7.75 -0.61 42.95
N ILE A 642 -7.09 0.42 42.43
CA ILE A 642 -5.62 0.57 42.52
C ILE A 642 -5.20 1.00 43.92
N ASP A 643 -5.97 1.88 44.57
CA ASP A 643 -5.73 2.24 45.97
C ASP A 643 -5.70 1.03 46.90
N ILE A 644 -6.66 0.12 46.71
CA ILE A 644 -6.71 -1.14 47.45
C ILE A 644 -5.46 -2.00 47.15
N ALA A 645 -5.19 -2.28 45.87
CA ALA A 645 -4.09 -3.17 45.47
C ALA A 645 -2.69 -2.65 45.91
N CYS A 646 -2.44 -1.35 45.76
CA CYS A 646 -1.20 -0.73 46.23
C CYS A 646 -1.07 -0.79 47.76
N SER A 647 -2.17 -0.53 48.50
CA SER A 647 -2.15 -0.58 49.95
C SER A 647 -1.83 -1.99 50.49
N GLU A 648 -2.41 -3.04 49.89
CA GLU A 648 -2.13 -4.44 50.23
C GLU A 648 -0.67 -4.80 49.98
N LYS A 649 -0.11 -4.40 48.84
CA LYS A 649 1.29 -4.65 48.49
C LYS A 649 2.25 -3.97 49.47
N ILE A 650 1.99 -2.73 49.86
CA ILE A 650 2.80 -1.98 50.83
C ILE A 650 2.80 -2.66 52.21
N VAL A 651 1.66 -3.21 52.63
CA VAL A 651 1.55 -3.97 53.88
C VAL A 651 2.41 -5.23 53.83
N ILE A 652 2.35 -5.99 52.73
CA ILE A 652 3.18 -7.20 52.55
C ILE A 652 4.67 -6.86 52.63
N ILE A 653 5.12 -5.83 51.90
CA ILE A 653 6.53 -5.40 51.89
C ILE A 653 6.96 -4.94 53.28
N SER A 654 6.10 -4.19 53.99
CA SER A 654 6.40 -3.71 55.35
C SER A 654 6.52 -4.85 56.37
N ASN A 655 5.78 -5.94 56.20
CA ASN A 655 5.90 -7.13 57.06
C ASN A 655 7.22 -7.87 56.81
N LEU A 656 7.63 -8.04 55.54
CA LEU A 656 8.91 -8.64 55.18
C LEU A 656 10.10 -7.83 55.72
N GLN A 657 10.00 -6.49 55.70
CA GLN A 657 11.01 -5.61 56.29
C GLN A 657 11.18 -5.86 57.79
N LYS A 658 10.07 -5.91 58.54
CA LYS A 658 10.08 -6.21 59.98
C LYS A 658 10.66 -7.59 60.29
N GLU A 659 10.34 -8.59 59.48
CA GLU A 659 10.88 -9.95 59.64
C GLU A 659 12.41 -9.96 59.53
N LYS A 660 12.96 -9.26 58.53
CA LYS A 660 14.42 -9.17 58.33
C LYS A 660 15.12 -8.37 59.42
N GLU A 661 14.50 -7.30 59.93
CA GLU A 661 15.03 -6.55 61.08
C GLU A 661 15.09 -7.41 62.34
N ASN A 662 14.07 -8.22 62.60
CA ASN A 662 14.07 -9.15 63.72
C ASN A 662 15.19 -10.20 63.59
N GLU A 663 15.37 -10.77 62.40
CA GLU A 663 16.43 -11.75 62.12
C GLU A 663 17.83 -11.15 62.34
N ILE A 664 18.06 -9.90 61.91
CA ILE A 664 19.30 -9.16 62.18
C ILE A 664 19.54 -9.00 63.69
N ASN A 665 18.51 -8.58 64.43
CA ASN A 665 18.61 -8.37 65.88
C ASN A 665 18.94 -9.66 66.64
N GLU A 666 18.40 -10.80 66.23
CA GLU A 666 18.74 -12.10 66.84
C GLU A 666 20.19 -12.50 66.59
N GLN A 667 20.69 -12.33 65.37
CA GLN A 667 22.07 -12.68 65.03
C GLN A 667 23.07 -11.74 65.72
N GLN A 668 22.74 -10.47 65.89
CA GLN A 668 23.55 -9.52 66.68
C GLN A 668 23.65 -9.92 68.15
N LYS A 669 22.60 -10.51 68.74
CA LYS A 669 22.69 -11.04 70.11
C LYS A 669 23.68 -12.21 70.18
N LYS A 670 23.63 -13.14 69.23
CA LYS A 670 24.59 -14.27 69.15
C LYS A 670 26.03 -13.78 69.00
N GLN A 671 26.26 -12.80 68.13
CA GLN A 671 27.57 -12.17 67.93
C GLN A 671 28.17 -11.62 69.24
N ARG A 672 27.35 -10.98 70.08
CA ARG A 672 27.80 -10.45 71.38
C ARG A 672 28.20 -11.56 72.35
N MET A 673 27.47 -12.67 72.39
CA MET A 673 27.79 -13.80 73.27
C MET A 673 29.13 -14.44 72.91
N VAL A 674 29.35 -14.73 71.61
CA VAL A 674 30.60 -15.32 71.12
C VAL A 674 31.79 -14.39 71.37
N ASN A 675 31.63 -13.08 71.21
CA ASN A 675 32.68 -12.11 71.56
C ASN A 675 33.08 -12.17 73.04
N THR A 676 32.10 -12.28 73.95
CA THR A 676 32.41 -12.40 75.38
C THR A 676 33.13 -13.71 75.71
N GLU A 677 32.78 -14.81 75.04
CA GLU A 677 33.48 -16.10 75.20
C GLU A 677 34.94 -16.04 74.73
N ILE A 678 35.20 -15.40 73.58
CA ILE A 678 36.56 -15.18 73.04
C ILE A 678 37.43 -14.43 74.07
N GLU A 679 36.94 -13.32 74.61
CA GLU A 679 37.67 -12.52 75.61
C GLU A 679 38.03 -13.32 76.88
N GLN A 680 37.16 -14.25 77.29
CA GLN A 680 37.41 -15.10 78.45
C GLN A 680 38.49 -16.15 78.18
N ILE A 681 38.44 -16.79 77.00
CA ILE A 681 39.43 -17.81 76.61
C ILE A 681 40.82 -17.19 76.43
N GLU A 682 40.91 -15.99 75.86
CA GLU A 682 42.19 -15.29 75.67
C GLU A 682 42.90 -14.98 76.99
N LYS A 683 42.15 -14.58 78.03
CA LYS A 683 42.72 -14.36 79.38
C LYS A 683 43.30 -15.64 79.97
N ILE A 684 42.57 -16.75 79.85
CA ILE A 684 43.01 -18.06 80.36
C ILE A 684 44.30 -18.50 79.66
N LEU A 685 44.35 -18.41 78.33
CA LEU A 685 45.52 -18.81 77.56
C LEU A 685 46.76 -18.01 77.91
N ASN A 686 46.62 -16.70 78.17
CA ASN A 686 47.76 -15.86 78.53
C ASN A 686 48.39 -16.29 79.87
N ASP A 687 47.55 -16.61 80.87
CA ASP A 687 48.01 -17.08 82.19
C ASP A 687 48.68 -18.47 82.11
N GLU A 688 48.14 -19.38 81.29
CA GLU A 688 48.70 -20.72 81.09
C GLU A 688 50.06 -20.66 80.39
N LYS A 689 50.20 -19.81 79.37
CA LYS A 689 51.46 -19.63 78.63
C LYS A 689 52.59 -19.12 79.52
N MET A 690 52.32 -18.13 80.37
CA MET A 690 53.33 -17.61 81.31
C MET A 690 53.88 -18.69 82.24
N ARG A 691 53.04 -19.64 82.68
CA ARG A 691 53.46 -20.75 83.57
C ARG A 691 54.26 -21.82 82.83
N ILE A 692 53.87 -22.16 81.61
CA ILE A 692 54.60 -23.10 80.74
C ILE A 692 56.02 -22.56 80.47
N ASP A 693 56.12 -21.27 80.12
CA ASP A 693 57.40 -20.63 79.80
C ASP A 693 58.32 -20.55 81.03
N ALA A 694 57.77 -20.37 82.23
CA ALA A 694 58.54 -20.36 83.48
C ALA A 694 59.20 -21.71 83.79
N PHE A 695 58.51 -22.84 83.55
CA PHE A 695 59.06 -24.18 83.81
C PHE A 695 60.09 -24.61 82.76
N ASN A 696 59.82 -24.32 81.48
CA ASN A 696 60.66 -24.79 80.37
C ASN A 696 61.99 -24.02 80.22
N ASN A 697 62.07 -22.79 80.74
CA ASN A 697 63.28 -21.97 80.65
C ASN A 697 64.26 -22.18 81.84
N ASP A 698 63.94 -23.05 82.80
CA ASP A 698 64.86 -23.42 83.88
C ASP A 698 65.97 -24.38 83.40
N LEU A 699 67.23 -24.01 83.65
CA LEU A 699 68.42 -24.73 83.18
C LEU A 699 68.54 -26.15 83.77
N SER A 700 68.11 -26.37 85.02
CA SER A 700 68.16 -27.68 85.68
C SER A 700 67.11 -28.62 85.10
N ASN A 701 65.91 -28.11 84.84
CA ASN A 701 64.83 -28.87 84.22
C ASN A 701 65.16 -29.29 82.78
N LEU A 702 65.85 -28.44 82.02
CA LEU A 702 66.30 -28.73 80.66
C LEU A 702 67.27 -29.92 80.57
N GLU A 703 68.21 -30.04 81.51
CA GLU A 703 69.14 -31.18 81.55
C GLU A 703 68.44 -32.48 81.97
N LYS A 704 67.58 -32.42 83.00
CA LYS A 704 66.80 -33.59 83.46
C LYS A 704 65.80 -34.08 82.40
N GLN A 705 65.18 -33.17 81.63
CA GLN A 705 64.29 -33.53 80.51
C GLN A 705 65.00 -34.34 79.41
N LYS A 706 66.26 -34.05 79.11
CA LYS A 706 67.05 -34.84 78.13
C LYS A 706 67.24 -36.28 78.60
N ILE A 707 67.50 -36.49 79.89
CA ILE A 707 67.68 -37.84 80.47
C ILE A 707 66.34 -38.60 80.50
N VAL A 708 65.24 -37.92 80.85
CA VAL A 708 63.87 -38.48 80.79
C VAL A 708 63.51 -38.94 79.38
N GLN A 709 63.81 -38.14 78.36
CA GLN A 709 63.55 -38.52 76.96
C GLN A 709 64.42 -39.69 76.50
N GLN A 710 65.72 -39.71 76.84
CA GLN A 710 66.63 -40.79 76.47
C GLN A 710 66.25 -42.14 77.12
N ARG A 711 65.81 -42.13 78.38
CA ARG A 711 65.55 -43.35 79.18
C ARG A 711 64.06 -43.69 79.31
N GLN A 712 63.17 -42.89 78.71
CA GLN A 712 61.70 -43.02 78.71
C GLN A 712 61.06 -43.16 80.10
N ILE A 713 61.55 -42.38 81.06
CA ILE A 713 61.08 -42.37 82.45
C ILE A 713 60.30 -41.08 82.70
N PHE A 714 59.02 -41.06 82.33
CA PHE A 714 58.22 -39.83 82.35
C PHE A 714 57.41 -39.62 83.64
N SER A 715 57.53 -40.53 84.62
CA SER A 715 56.84 -40.43 85.91
C SER A 715 57.64 -41.11 87.03
N ASN A 716 57.42 -40.69 88.28
CA ASN A 716 58.08 -41.33 89.44
C ASN A 716 57.70 -42.81 89.56
N GLY A 717 56.45 -43.16 89.27
CA GLY A 717 56.00 -44.55 89.24
C GLY A 717 56.73 -45.39 88.18
N GLN A 718 57.02 -44.85 87.00
CA GLN A 718 57.82 -45.53 85.97
C GLN A 718 59.30 -45.59 86.34
N PHE A 719 59.83 -44.56 86.97
CA PHE A 719 61.20 -44.55 87.49
C PHE A 719 61.38 -45.63 88.57
N GLN A 720 60.51 -45.66 89.60
CA GLN A 720 60.52 -46.69 90.63
C GLN A 720 60.18 -48.07 90.07
N SER A 721 59.23 -48.18 89.14
CA SER A 721 58.93 -49.45 88.47
C SER A 721 60.10 -49.93 87.63
N LEU A 722 60.89 -49.06 87.01
CA LEU A 722 62.06 -49.45 86.22
C LEU A 722 63.19 -49.94 87.14
N VAL A 723 63.41 -49.26 88.26
CA VAL A 723 64.36 -49.69 89.30
C VAL A 723 63.90 -51.02 89.93
N GLN A 724 62.64 -51.13 90.32
CA GLN A 724 62.03 -52.34 90.88
C GLN A 724 62.01 -53.46 89.84
N LYS A 725 61.78 -53.14 88.56
CA LYS A 725 61.85 -54.07 87.43
C LYS A 725 63.27 -54.60 87.29
N TYR A 726 64.32 -53.80 87.40
CA TYR A 726 65.68 -54.35 87.41
C TYR A 726 65.90 -55.31 88.58
N VAL A 727 65.44 -54.97 89.79
CA VAL A 727 65.53 -55.84 90.97
C VAL A 727 64.73 -57.15 90.80
N VAL A 728 63.50 -57.05 90.31
CA VAL A 728 62.60 -58.19 90.07
C VAL A 728 63.05 -59.02 88.88
N ASP A 729 63.53 -58.43 87.79
CA ASP A 729 64.01 -59.14 86.59
C ASP A 729 65.29 -59.93 86.88
N ILE A 730 66.13 -59.47 87.81
CA ILE A 730 67.29 -60.23 88.31
C ILE A 730 66.82 -61.47 89.09
N GLN A 731 65.82 -61.33 89.97
CA GLN A 731 65.31 -62.44 90.79
C GLN A 731 64.43 -63.40 89.98
N GLN A 732 63.59 -62.89 89.08
CA GLN A 732 62.75 -63.66 88.17
C GLN A 732 63.55 -64.41 87.11
N ASN A 733 64.70 -63.88 86.66
CA ASN A 733 65.58 -64.64 85.77
C ASN A 733 65.96 -65.98 86.41
N GLU A 734 66.29 -65.94 87.70
CA GLU A 734 66.75 -67.10 88.44
C GLU A 734 65.63 -68.08 88.79
N ASP A 735 64.47 -67.55 89.19
CA ASP A 735 63.29 -68.38 89.43
C ASP A 735 62.70 -68.99 88.15
N LYS A 736 62.74 -68.27 87.01
CA LYS A 736 62.22 -68.76 85.71
C LYS A 736 63.10 -69.87 85.15
N LYS A 737 64.42 -69.75 85.25
CA LYS A 737 65.34 -70.80 84.83
C LYS A 737 65.00 -72.14 85.50
N GLN A 738 64.75 -72.11 86.80
CA GLN A 738 64.44 -73.29 87.60
C GLN A 738 63.05 -73.89 87.25
N ARG A 739 62.02 -73.07 87.03
CA ARG A 739 60.67 -73.54 86.64
C ARG A 739 60.58 -74.04 85.20
N LEU A 740 61.30 -73.42 84.25
CA LEU A 740 61.31 -73.85 82.85
C LEU A 740 61.92 -75.25 82.67
N GLN A 741 62.86 -75.63 83.55
CA GLN A 741 63.42 -76.98 83.57
C GLN A 741 62.42 -78.04 84.06
N GLU A 742 61.50 -77.67 84.95
CA GLU A 742 60.43 -78.56 85.44
C GLU A 742 59.27 -78.67 84.43
N GLU A 743 58.87 -77.55 83.80
CA GLU A 743 57.73 -77.46 82.86
C GLU A 743 58.00 -78.18 81.52
N LEU A 744 59.27 -78.38 81.14
CA LEU A 744 59.64 -79.10 79.91
C LEU A 744 59.15 -80.57 79.90
N ASN A 745 58.94 -81.19 81.07
CA ASN A 745 58.55 -82.59 81.19
C ASN A 745 57.13 -82.90 80.68
N ASP A 746 56.20 -81.94 80.74
CA ASP A 746 54.78 -82.13 80.40
C ASP A 746 54.48 -82.12 78.89
N TYR A 747 55.44 -81.67 78.06
CA TYR A 747 55.25 -81.52 76.61
C TYR A 747 55.95 -82.62 75.78
N LYS A 748 56.26 -83.77 76.40
CA LYS A 748 57.05 -84.86 75.81
C LYS A 748 56.49 -85.40 74.47
N ILE A 749 55.18 -85.48 74.34
CA ILE A 749 54.44 -86.08 73.21
C ILE A 749 54.17 -85.15 72.00
N TYR A 750 54.55 -83.86 72.05
CA TYR A 750 54.34 -82.90 70.95
C TYR A 750 55.61 -82.69 70.08
N TYR A 751 55.43 -82.62 68.75
CA TYR A 751 56.50 -82.50 67.75
C TYR A 751 56.56 -81.10 67.13
N THR A 752 57.67 -80.40 67.31
CA THR A 752 57.89 -78.98 66.92
C THR A 752 57.99 -78.74 65.40
N GLY A 753 58.12 -79.79 64.59
CA GLY A 753 58.31 -79.69 63.13
C GLY A 753 57.06 -79.44 62.28
N ASN A 754 55.84 -79.50 62.83
CA ASN A 754 54.58 -79.42 62.05
C ASN A 754 53.81 -78.09 62.20
N ILE A 755 54.37 -77.09 62.88
CA ILE A 755 53.69 -75.82 63.22
C ILE A 755 53.27 -75.01 61.98
N ASP A 756 54.12 -74.95 60.96
CA ASP A 756 53.86 -74.13 59.76
C ASP A 756 52.75 -74.69 58.86
N LYS A 757 52.47 -75.99 58.97
CA LYS A 757 51.40 -76.66 58.20
C LYS A 757 49.99 -76.31 58.71
N TYR A 758 49.84 -75.98 59.99
CA TYR A 758 48.56 -75.63 60.60
C TYR A 758 48.23 -74.13 60.53
N LYS A 759 49.25 -73.25 60.42
CA LYS A 759 49.05 -71.79 60.28
C LYS A 759 48.52 -71.38 58.90
N LYS A 760 48.76 -72.14 57.84
CA LYS A 760 48.28 -71.84 56.47
C LYS A 760 46.78 -72.02 56.24
N LEU A 761 46.01 -72.53 57.21
CA LEU A 761 44.59 -72.88 57.04
C LEU A 761 43.58 -71.84 57.59
N LEU A 762 44.02 -70.64 57.99
CA LEU A 762 43.24 -69.72 58.85
C LEU A 762 42.88 -68.33 58.27
N VAL A 763 43.15 -68.02 56.99
CA VAL A 763 42.93 -66.66 56.40
C VAL A 763 42.32 -66.85 54.99
N ASP A 764 41.06 -66.51 54.70
CA ASP A 764 40.58 -65.17 54.27
C ASP A 764 39.03 -65.06 54.30
N MET A 765 38.48 -63.83 54.49
CA MET A 765 37.31 -63.32 53.74
C MET A 765 37.19 -61.78 53.78
N ASP A 766 36.76 -61.22 52.64
CA ASP A 766 36.77 -59.81 52.20
C ASP A 766 35.41 -59.10 52.45
N GLU A 767 35.47 -57.96 53.15
CA GLU A 767 34.34 -57.15 53.65
C GLU A 767 33.46 -56.55 52.53
N LYS A 768 34.00 -56.40 51.32
CA LYS A 768 33.29 -55.86 50.13
C LYS A 768 32.16 -56.75 49.59
N SER A 769 32.10 -58.02 50.02
CA SER A 769 31.16 -59.03 49.50
C SER A 769 29.73 -58.87 50.04
N ILE A 770 29.56 -58.23 51.21
CA ILE A 770 28.28 -58.21 51.94
C ILE A 770 27.33 -57.11 51.43
N ASP A 771 27.84 -55.92 51.11
CA ASP A 771 27.04 -54.78 50.61
C ASP A 771 26.49 -55.02 49.18
N ARG A 772 27.33 -55.61 48.30
CA ARG A 772 26.95 -55.96 46.92
C ARG A 772 25.76 -56.92 46.87
N MET A 773 25.67 -57.87 47.80
CA MET A 773 24.64 -58.90 47.81
C MET A 773 23.29 -58.40 48.36
N GLY A 774 23.28 -57.39 49.24
CA GLY A 774 22.07 -56.71 49.69
C GLY A 774 21.36 -55.94 48.56
N ARG A 775 22.14 -55.29 47.69
CA ARG A 775 21.64 -54.58 46.49
C ARG A 775 20.98 -55.52 45.48
N TYR A 776 21.46 -56.76 45.38
CA TYR A 776 20.89 -57.80 44.50
C TYR A 776 19.45 -58.16 44.88
N ASP A 777 19.19 -58.35 46.18
CA ASP A 777 17.86 -58.71 46.69
C ASP A 777 16.82 -57.59 46.49
N GLN A 778 17.25 -56.33 46.53
CA GLN A 778 16.38 -55.17 46.28
C GLN A 778 15.90 -55.10 44.83
N TYR A 779 16.81 -55.14 43.84
CA TYR A 779 16.43 -55.07 42.42
C TYR A 779 15.61 -56.28 41.95
N LYS A 780 15.90 -57.48 42.47
CA LYS A 780 15.09 -58.67 42.23
C LYS A 780 13.64 -58.48 42.71
N LYS A 781 13.45 -57.81 43.85
CA LYS A 781 12.12 -57.54 44.41
C LYS A 781 11.33 -56.55 43.56
N THR A 782 11.99 -55.49 43.07
CA THR A 782 11.37 -54.43 42.24
C THR A 782 10.91 -54.94 40.87
N LEU A 783 11.76 -55.68 40.15
CA LEU A 783 11.46 -56.07 38.77
C LEU A 783 10.64 -57.36 38.63
N PHE A 784 10.76 -58.29 39.59
CA PHE A 784 10.18 -59.64 39.46
C PHE A 784 9.32 -60.08 40.65
N ALA A 785 8.98 -59.17 41.57
CA ALA A 785 8.00 -59.36 42.65
C ALA A 785 8.13 -60.70 43.40
N LYS A 786 9.34 -61.02 43.90
CA LYS A 786 9.69 -62.23 44.69
C LYS A 786 9.59 -63.58 43.96
N LYS A 787 9.42 -63.63 42.63
CA LYS A 787 9.44 -64.90 41.87
C LYS A 787 10.85 -65.52 41.80
N GLN A 788 10.93 -66.85 41.70
CA GLN A 788 12.16 -67.56 41.33
C GLN A 788 12.53 -67.17 39.89
N ILE A 789 13.71 -66.56 39.70
CA ILE A 789 14.17 -66.05 38.41
C ILE A 789 15.36 -66.86 37.89
N SER A 790 15.35 -67.17 36.60
CA SER A 790 16.47 -67.79 35.90
C SER A 790 17.24 -66.74 35.10
N LYS A 791 18.53 -67.01 34.83
CA LYS A 791 19.36 -66.14 33.97
C LYS A 791 18.72 -65.91 32.59
N LYS A 792 18.07 -66.92 32.00
CA LYS A 792 17.35 -66.80 30.71
C LYS A 792 16.14 -65.85 30.80
N THR A 793 15.43 -65.84 31.92
CA THR A 793 14.27 -64.98 32.14
C THR A 793 14.69 -63.50 32.18
N ILE A 794 15.81 -63.18 32.85
CA ILE A 794 16.34 -61.82 32.92
C ILE A 794 16.79 -61.34 31.54
N ILE A 795 17.47 -62.18 30.75
CA ILE A 795 17.88 -61.84 29.37
C ILE A 795 16.67 -61.55 28.47
N ARG A 796 15.61 -62.37 28.56
CA ARG A 796 14.41 -62.17 27.74
C ARG A 796 13.69 -60.86 28.09
N TYR A 797 13.63 -60.53 29.38
CA TYR A 797 13.03 -59.29 29.86
C TYR A 797 13.87 -58.07 29.43
N ARG A 798 15.21 -58.16 29.53
CA ARG A 798 16.16 -57.14 29.05
C ARG A 798 15.98 -56.84 27.56
N LYS A 799 15.95 -57.86 26.69
CA LYS A 799 15.72 -57.69 25.25
C LYS A 799 14.40 -57.01 24.92
N LYS A 800 13.34 -57.29 25.69
CA LYS A 800 12.04 -56.64 25.53
C LYS A 800 12.13 -55.14 25.88
N ILE A 801 12.79 -54.80 26.98
CA ILE A 801 13.02 -53.40 27.38
C ILE A 801 13.87 -52.66 26.35
N GLU A 802 14.93 -53.27 25.84
CA GLU A 802 15.80 -52.69 24.81
C GLU A 802 15.01 -52.33 23.53
N SER A 803 14.13 -53.23 23.08
CA SER A 803 13.23 -52.96 21.94
C SER A 803 12.19 -51.86 22.24
N GLU A 804 11.61 -51.83 23.45
CA GLU A 804 10.69 -50.76 23.86
C GLU A 804 11.37 -49.38 23.93
N ILE A 805 12.66 -49.33 24.31
CA ILE A 805 13.48 -48.10 24.33
C ILE A 805 13.78 -47.64 22.90
N GLU A 806 14.12 -48.56 22.00
CA GLU A 806 14.47 -48.25 20.61
C GLU A 806 13.28 -47.62 19.85
N ILE A 807 12.10 -48.23 19.95
CA ILE A 807 10.85 -47.68 19.37
C ILE A 807 10.51 -46.31 19.98
N ALA A 808 10.68 -46.14 21.29
CA ALA A 808 10.40 -44.87 21.95
C ALA A 808 11.39 -43.76 21.55
N LYS A 809 12.67 -44.09 21.34
CA LYS A 809 13.69 -43.15 20.84
C LYS A 809 13.41 -42.75 19.40
N GLU A 810 13.04 -43.69 18.54
CA GLU A 810 12.65 -43.41 17.15
C GLU A 810 11.40 -42.52 17.10
N LYS A 811 10.40 -42.81 17.94
CA LYS A 811 9.19 -41.96 18.06
C LYS A 811 9.52 -40.56 18.60
N LEU A 812 10.49 -40.44 19.51
CA LEU A 812 10.98 -39.14 19.99
C LEU A 812 11.71 -38.36 18.90
N ASP A 813 12.51 -39.04 18.08
CA ASP A 813 13.29 -38.41 17.01
C ASP A 813 12.38 -37.83 15.93
N ILE A 814 11.34 -38.58 15.53
CA ILE A 814 10.29 -38.08 14.61
C ILE A 814 9.50 -36.95 15.28
N TRP A 815 9.19 -37.04 16.57
CA TRP A 815 8.53 -35.94 17.28
C TRP A 815 9.38 -34.66 17.31
N ASN A 816 10.69 -34.76 17.55
CA ASN A 816 11.61 -33.62 17.50
C ASN A 816 11.71 -33.04 16.08
N GLN A 817 11.64 -33.88 15.05
CA GLN A 817 11.55 -33.41 13.66
C GLN A 817 10.25 -32.64 13.41
N CYS A 818 9.11 -33.15 13.90
CA CYS A 818 7.85 -32.42 13.86
C CYS A 818 7.92 -31.12 14.68
N ASP A 819 8.52 -31.11 15.87
CA ASP A 819 8.70 -29.91 16.70
C ASP A 819 9.61 -28.87 16.01
N SER A 820 10.65 -29.33 15.29
CA SER A 820 11.43 -28.45 14.41
C SER A 820 10.63 -27.92 13.21
N ASN A 821 9.56 -28.62 12.82
CA ASN A 821 8.55 -28.15 11.86
C ASN A 821 7.49 -27.24 12.49
N VAL A 822 7.60 -26.78 13.75
CA VAL A 822 6.82 -25.63 14.29
C VAL A 822 7.01 -24.37 13.43
N VAL A 823 8.07 -24.31 12.62
CA VAL A 823 8.23 -23.31 11.55
C VAL A 823 7.05 -23.33 10.56
N VAL A 824 6.37 -24.46 10.36
CA VAL A 824 5.16 -24.59 9.53
C VAL A 824 4.02 -23.71 10.06
N GLU A 825 3.86 -23.56 11.37
CA GLU A 825 2.88 -22.62 11.94
C GLU A 825 3.21 -21.16 11.54
N GLN A 826 4.49 -20.79 11.52
CA GLN A 826 4.90 -19.46 11.04
C GLN A 826 4.61 -19.29 9.54
N PHE A 827 4.85 -20.33 8.73
CA PHE A 827 4.51 -20.32 7.31
C PHE A 827 3.00 -20.24 7.08
N ILE A 828 2.18 -20.99 7.83
CA ILE A 828 0.72 -20.95 7.77
C ILE A 828 0.19 -19.58 8.19
N ASN A 829 0.69 -19.02 9.31
CA ASN A 829 0.31 -17.68 9.75
C ASN A 829 0.64 -16.62 8.71
N LYS A 830 1.81 -16.73 8.07
CA LYS A 830 2.22 -15.85 6.98
C LYS A 830 1.34 -16.04 5.74
N TYR A 831 1.04 -17.28 5.34
CA TYR A 831 0.10 -17.60 4.26
C TYR A 831 -1.28 -16.97 4.51
N ASN A 832 -1.85 -17.19 5.69
CA ASN A 832 -3.15 -16.67 6.08
C ASN A 832 -3.20 -15.14 6.09
N GLN A 833 -2.15 -14.46 6.58
CA GLN A 833 -2.05 -13.00 6.50
C GLN A 833 -2.06 -12.50 5.06
N MET A 834 -1.24 -13.12 4.19
CA MET A 834 -1.13 -12.73 2.79
C MET A 834 -2.42 -13.02 2.01
N PHE A 835 -3.12 -14.11 2.34
CA PHE A 835 -4.42 -14.45 1.77
C PHE A 835 -5.50 -13.42 2.14
N GLU A 836 -5.54 -12.97 3.39
CA GLU A 836 -6.46 -11.89 3.81
C GLU A 836 -6.13 -10.56 3.12
N GLU A 837 -4.85 -10.22 2.98
CA GLU A 837 -4.39 -9.02 2.29
C GLU A 837 -4.77 -9.06 0.80
N GLN A 838 -4.60 -10.22 0.14
CA GLN A 838 -5.06 -10.45 -1.22
C GLN A 838 -6.57 -10.19 -1.37
N GLY A 839 -7.38 -10.73 -0.45
CA GLY A 839 -8.83 -10.53 -0.45
C GLY A 839 -9.24 -9.06 -0.33
N LYS A 840 -8.58 -8.30 0.57
CA LYS A 840 -8.81 -6.85 0.72
C LYS A 840 -8.44 -6.07 -0.53
N LEU A 841 -7.25 -6.31 -1.08
CA LEU A 841 -6.78 -5.63 -2.30
C LEU A 841 -7.66 -5.97 -3.51
N GLN A 842 -8.20 -7.19 -3.59
CA GLN A 842 -9.13 -7.59 -4.65
C GLN A 842 -10.43 -6.77 -4.59
N GLN A 843 -10.99 -6.58 -3.39
CA GLN A 843 -12.20 -5.77 -3.19
C GLN A 843 -11.96 -4.28 -3.51
N GLU A 844 -10.83 -3.72 -3.07
CA GLU A 844 -10.46 -2.34 -3.38
C GLU A 844 -10.24 -2.12 -4.88
N LYS A 845 -9.61 -3.09 -5.56
CA LYS A 845 -9.44 -3.09 -7.01
C LYS A 845 -10.79 -3.10 -7.73
N GLU A 846 -11.73 -3.91 -7.29
CA GLU A 846 -13.05 -4.02 -7.93
C GLU A 846 -13.80 -2.68 -7.84
N LEU A 847 -13.77 -2.02 -6.69
CA LEU A 847 -14.31 -0.68 -6.52
C LEU A 847 -13.61 0.35 -7.42
N CYS A 848 -12.28 0.31 -7.50
CA CYS A 848 -11.52 1.24 -8.34
C CYS A 848 -11.77 0.99 -9.84
N SER A 849 -11.93 -0.27 -10.25
CA SER A 849 -12.26 -0.66 -11.63
C SER A 849 -13.63 -0.14 -12.07
N GLN A 850 -14.62 -0.12 -11.16
CA GLN A 850 -15.92 0.51 -11.43
C GLN A 850 -15.79 2.02 -11.65
N LYS A 851 -14.98 2.72 -10.83
CA LYS A 851 -14.69 4.16 -11.00
C LYS A 851 -13.97 4.44 -12.31
N GLN A 852 -12.98 3.60 -12.67
CA GLN A 852 -12.26 3.69 -13.94
C GLN A 852 -13.22 3.54 -15.13
N SER A 853 -14.10 2.53 -15.10
CA SER A 853 -15.07 2.30 -16.18
C SER A 853 -16.02 3.49 -16.37
N LEU A 854 -16.52 4.06 -15.27
CA LEU A 854 -17.35 5.26 -15.33
C LEU A 854 -16.57 6.47 -15.89
N ALA A 855 -15.34 6.69 -15.43
CA ALA A 855 -14.49 7.77 -15.92
C ALA A 855 -14.14 7.60 -17.41
N GLU A 856 -13.92 6.37 -17.87
CA GLU A 856 -13.67 6.05 -19.28
C GLU A 856 -14.92 6.35 -20.14
N GLN A 857 -16.11 6.00 -19.66
CA GLN A 857 -17.37 6.33 -20.36
C GLN A 857 -17.57 7.84 -20.47
N ILE A 858 -17.34 8.59 -19.39
CA ILE A 858 -17.41 10.05 -19.39
C ILE A 858 -16.38 10.61 -20.38
N PHE A 859 -15.14 10.13 -20.34
CA PHE A 859 -14.10 10.57 -21.26
C PHE A 859 -14.47 10.32 -22.72
N LYS A 860 -14.96 9.11 -23.07
CA LYS A 860 -15.42 8.79 -24.44
C LYS A 860 -16.59 9.67 -24.89
N ASN A 861 -17.51 9.99 -23.99
CA ASN A 861 -18.62 10.90 -24.28
C ASN A 861 -18.11 12.31 -24.57
N VAL A 862 -17.22 12.84 -23.73
CA VAL A 862 -16.61 14.17 -23.93
C VAL A 862 -15.77 14.20 -25.21
N GLN A 863 -15.00 13.15 -25.49
CA GLN A 863 -14.24 12.98 -26.73
C GLN A 863 -15.16 13.08 -27.96
N SER A 864 -16.27 12.35 -27.96
CA SER A 864 -17.25 12.37 -29.06
C SER A 864 -17.92 13.74 -29.21
N GLN A 865 -18.27 14.40 -28.10
CA GLN A 865 -18.81 15.76 -28.10
C GLN A 865 -17.80 16.75 -28.68
N MET A 866 -16.53 16.61 -28.33
CA MET A 866 -15.48 17.50 -28.80
C MET A 866 -15.19 17.30 -30.29
N GLU A 867 -15.16 16.06 -30.77
CA GLU A 867 -15.04 15.76 -32.21
C GLU A 867 -16.19 16.37 -33.02
N ASN A 868 -17.42 16.31 -32.50
CA ASN A 868 -18.57 16.97 -33.12
C ASN A 868 -18.46 18.49 -33.09
N HIS A 869 -18.04 19.08 -31.96
CA HIS A 869 -17.81 20.52 -31.83
C HIS A 869 -16.76 21.02 -32.83
N ILE A 870 -15.63 20.30 -32.96
CA ILE A 870 -14.60 20.60 -33.95
C ILE A 870 -15.17 20.54 -35.36
N LYS A 871 -15.94 19.49 -35.68
CA LYS A 871 -16.58 19.31 -36.99
C LYS A 871 -17.51 20.48 -37.32
N GLU A 872 -18.32 20.94 -36.38
CA GLU A 872 -19.20 22.09 -36.56
C GLU A 872 -18.41 23.40 -36.70
N ALA A 873 -17.39 23.62 -35.87
CA ALA A 873 -16.56 24.81 -35.88
C ALA A 873 -15.77 25.00 -37.20
N PHE A 874 -15.45 23.90 -37.89
CA PHE A 874 -14.83 23.89 -39.22
C PHE A 874 -15.83 23.89 -40.39
N GLY A 875 -17.13 24.03 -40.11
CA GLY A 875 -18.16 24.21 -41.13
C GLY A 875 -18.86 22.95 -41.60
N GLY A 876 -18.71 21.83 -40.89
CA GLY A 876 -19.62 20.68 -40.98
C GLY A 876 -19.70 20.04 -42.37
N VAL A 877 -20.80 20.26 -43.08
CA VAL A 877 -20.99 19.72 -44.45
C VAL A 877 -20.27 20.59 -45.49
N THR A 878 -20.17 21.90 -45.25
CA THR A 878 -19.58 22.89 -46.15
C THR A 878 -18.11 22.59 -46.43
N ILE A 879 -17.35 22.12 -45.43
CA ILE A 879 -15.95 21.73 -45.63
C ILE A 879 -15.81 20.58 -46.63
N ASN A 880 -16.65 19.56 -46.51
CA ASN A 880 -16.61 18.39 -47.40
C ASN A 880 -17.03 18.77 -48.83
N GLN A 881 -17.95 19.73 -48.98
CA GLN A 881 -18.32 20.29 -50.28
C GLN A 881 -17.17 21.10 -50.90
N ILE A 882 -16.46 21.91 -50.11
CA ILE A 882 -15.30 22.67 -50.58
C ILE A 882 -14.17 21.71 -50.97
N TYR A 883 -13.84 20.76 -50.09
CA TYR A 883 -12.79 19.78 -50.33
C TYR A 883 -13.04 18.92 -51.58
N SER A 884 -14.26 18.40 -51.74
CA SER A 884 -14.63 17.62 -52.93
C SER A 884 -14.68 18.45 -54.21
N LYS A 885 -14.92 19.77 -54.13
CA LYS A 885 -14.83 20.65 -55.30
C LYS A 885 -13.38 20.96 -55.70
N ILE A 886 -12.49 21.21 -54.74
CA ILE A 886 -11.07 21.48 -55.05
C ILE A 886 -10.36 20.20 -55.51
N GLN A 887 -10.73 19.04 -54.94
CA GLN A 887 -10.16 17.73 -55.27
C GLN A 887 -11.24 16.74 -55.76
N PRO A 888 -11.77 16.91 -56.99
CA PRO A 888 -12.95 16.18 -57.48
C PRO A 888 -12.73 14.69 -57.80
N HIS A 889 -11.49 14.22 -57.94
CA HIS A 889 -11.19 12.90 -58.54
C HIS A 889 -10.41 11.91 -57.65
N LYS A 890 -10.54 11.95 -56.32
CA LYS A 890 -9.84 10.98 -55.45
C LYS A 890 -10.77 10.11 -54.62
N ARG A 891 -10.26 8.91 -54.32
CA ARG A 891 -10.86 7.88 -53.45
C ARG A 891 -11.22 8.42 -52.06
N PHE A 892 -10.66 9.53 -51.63
CA PHE A 892 -10.88 10.10 -50.31
C PHE A 892 -11.67 11.41 -50.45
N LYS A 893 -12.97 11.38 -50.15
CA LYS A 893 -13.90 12.50 -50.39
C LYS A 893 -14.38 13.19 -49.11
N HIS A 894 -14.20 12.55 -47.96
CA HIS A 894 -14.75 12.99 -46.69
C HIS A 894 -13.67 13.23 -45.65
N LEU A 895 -13.63 14.42 -45.09
CA LEU A 895 -12.83 14.78 -43.93
C LEU A 895 -13.54 14.36 -42.64
N GLN A 896 -12.78 13.73 -41.75
CA GLN A 896 -13.18 13.35 -40.40
C GLN A 896 -12.16 13.89 -39.39
N TYR A 897 -12.64 14.28 -38.22
CA TYR A 897 -11.81 14.70 -37.11
C TYR A 897 -11.79 13.60 -36.07
N GLN A 898 -10.62 13.38 -35.48
CA GLN A 898 -10.46 12.53 -34.32
C GLN A 898 -9.54 13.23 -33.32
N ILE A 899 -9.89 13.14 -32.04
CA ILE A 899 -9.05 13.66 -30.96
C ILE A 899 -8.60 12.49 -30.11
N ASN A 900 -7.33 12.43 -29.72
CA ASN A 900 -6.84 11.43 -28.78
C ASN A 900 -5.87 12.07 -27.77
N MET A 901 -5.41 11.27 -26.82
CA MET A 901 -4.30 11.60 -25.93
C MET A 901 -3.14 10.65 -26.24
N ASN A 902 -1.92 11.18 -26.28
CA ASN A 902 -0.74 10.36 -26.47
C ASN A 902 -0.25 9.74 -25.15
N GLU A 903 0.87 9.01 -25.22
CA GLU A 903 1.49 8.36 -24.05
C GLU A 903 1.88 9.37 -22.96
N ASP A 904 2.34 10.56 -23.36
CA ASP A 904 2.69 11.67 -22.46
C ASP A 904 1.46 12.45 -21.95
N SER A 905 0.25 11.95 -22.19
CA SER A 905 -1.01 12.59 -21.80
C SER A 905 -1.21 13.98 -22.43
N ALA A 906 -0.60 14.23 -23.58
CA ALA A 906 -0.83 15.43 -24.38
C ALA A 906 -1.94 15.18 -25.42
N PRO A 907 -2.86 16.14 -25.61
CA PRO A 907 -3.94 16.02 -26.59
C PRO A 907 -3.42 16.13 -28.02
N GLU A 908 -4.06 15.39 -28.91
CA GLU A 908 -3.71 15.29 -30.32
C GLU A 908 -4.96 15.45 -31.18
N LEU A 909 -4.84 16.22 -32.25
CA LEU A 909 -5.87 16.36 -33.27
C LEU A 909 -5.42 15.63 -34.52
N TYR A 910 -6.28 14.77 -35.03
CA TYR A 910 -6.09 14.05 -36.28
C TYR A 910 -7.17 14.46 -37.27
N ILE A 911 -6.75 14.87 -38.46
CA ILE A 911 -7.65 15.08 -39.60
C ILE A 911 -7.49 13.86 -40.49
N LYS A 912 -8.51 13.01 -40.58
CA LYS A 912 -8.53 11.82 -41.41
C LYS A 912 -9.35 12.06 -42.66
N VAL A 913 -8.99 11.38 -43.74
CA VAL A 913 -9.78 11.35 -44.98
C VAL A 913 -10.32 9.95 -45.23
N LYS A 914 -11.61 9.85 -45.57
CA LYS A 914 -12.33 8.59 -45.77
C LYS A 914 -12.77 8.39 -47.22
N ASN A 915 -12.75 7.14 -47.63
CA ASN A 915 -13.44 6.63 -48.83
C ASN A 915 -14.85 6.16 -48.46
N ASP A 916 -15.69 5.98 -49.48
CA ASP A 916 -17.06 5.48 -49.40
C ASP A 916 -17.14 4.03 -48.80
N GLU A 917 -16.01 3.29 -48.78
CA GLU A 917 -15.91 1.87 -48.34
C GLU A 917 -15.15 1.63 -47.00
N SER A 918 -15.16 2.60 -46.08
CA SER A 918 -14.86 2.38 -44.65
C SER A 918 -13.44 1.98 -44.22
N GLU A 919 -12.45 2.85 -44.46
CA GLU A 919 -11.34 3.09 -43.52
C GLU A 919 -10.78 4.51 -43.77
N GLY A 920 -10.49 5.25 -42.69
CA GLY A 920 -9.98 6.63 -42.77
C GLY A 920 -8.46 6.66 -42.64
N ILE A 921 -7.77 7.32 -43.57
CA ILE A 921 -6.31 7.48 -43.55
C ILE A 921 -5.90 8.86 -43.02
N MET A 922 -4.67 8.99 -42.53
CA MET A 922 -4.08 10.29 -42.18
C MET A 922 -3.44 10.91 -43.44
N PRO A 923 -3.95 12.04 -43.96
CA PRO A 923 -3.44 12.68 -45.18
C PRO A 923 -1.94 12.89 -45.15
N GLU A 924 -1.38 13.35 -44.03
CA GLU A 924 0.04 13.68 -43.86
C GLU A 924 0.99 12.53 -44.24
N LEU A 925 0.54 11.27 -44.10
CA LEU A 925 1.33 10.08 -44.41
C LEU A 925 1.25 9.64 -45.89
N PHE A 926 0.22 10.08 -46.61
CA PHE A 926 -0.11 9.53 -47.95
C PHE A 926 -0.31 10.59 -49.03
N PHE A 927 -0.51 11.85 -48.67
CA PHE A 927 -0.83 12.94 -49.57
C PHE A 927 0.42 13.77 -49.88
N SER A 928 0.49 14.29 -51.11
CA SER A 928 1.52 15.30 -51.44
C SER A 928 1.21 16.64 -50.78
N SER A 929 2.20 17.52 -50.69
CA SER A 929 2.05 18.88 -50.15
C SER A 929 0.90 19.65 -50.82
N ALA A 930 0.68 19.45 -52.12
CA ALA A 930 -0.44 20.03 -52.87
C ALA A 930 -1.82 19.63 -52.31
N GLN A 931 -1.97 18.35 -51.95
CA GLN A 931 -3.21 17.82 -51.42
C GLN A 931 -3.40 18.20 -49.96
N LEU A 932 -2.33 18.24 -49.16
CA LEU A 932 -2.39 18.75 -47.79
C LEU A 932 -2.81 20.22 -47.77
N ASN A 933 -2.29 21.02 -48.71
CA ASN A 933 -2.70 22.41 -48.88
C ASN A 933 -4.20 22.52 -49.24
N THR A 934 -4.70 21.61 -50.08
CA THR A 934 -6.14 21.52 -50.39
C THR A 934 -6.97 21.22 -49.14
N VAL A 935 -6.51 20.33 -48.25
CA VAL A 935 -7.19 20.07 -46.96
C VAL A 935 -7.16 21.34 -46.10
N ALA A 936 -6.00 22.00 -45.95
CA ALA A 936 -5.84 23.22 -45.16
C ALA A 936 -6.82 24.32 -45.58
N LEU A 937 -6.87 24.61 -46.88
CA LEU A 937 -7.74 25.63 -47.47
C LEU A 937 -9.21 25.27 -47.30
N SER A 938 -9.56 23.99 -47.42
CA SER A 938 -10.93 23.53 -47.20
C SER A 938 -11.36 23.78 -45.75
N VAL A 939 -10.54 23.39 -44.77
CA VAL A 939 -10.80 23.60 -43.34
C VAL A 939 -10.95 25.09 -43.03
N PHE A 940 -10.05 25.93 -43.56
CA PHE A 940 -10.10 27.37 -43.36
C PHE A 940 -11.37 27.99 -43.96
N LEU A 941 -11.63 27.78 -45.25
CA LEU A 941 -12.79 28.36 -45.93
C LEU A 941 -14.10 27.85 -45.32
N GLY A 942 -14.17 26.56 -45.00
CA GLY A 942 -15.32 25.97 -44.31
C GLY A 942 -15.61 26.66 -42.98
N GLY A 943 -14.57 26.91 -42.17
CA GLY A 943 -14.73 27.60 -40.88
C GLY A 943 -14.97 29.11 -41.00
N ALA A 944 -14.46 29.78 -42.03
CA ALA A 944 -14.77 31.19 -42.30
C ALA A 944 -16.24 31.37 -42.69
N LEU A 945 -16.74 30.50 -43.57
CA LEU A 945 -18.09 30.55 -44.11
C LEU A 945 -19.17 30.03 -43.13
N SER A 946 -18.78 29.24 -42.12
CA SER A 946 -19.71 28.70 -41.11
C SER A 946 -20.10 29.71 -40.02
N LYS A 947 -19.53 30.92 -40.03
CA LYS A 947 -19.86 31.95 -39.05
C LYS A 947 -21.28 32.47 -39.25
N SER A 948 -22.13 32.30 -38.24
CA SER A 948 -23.45 32.95 -38.18
C SER A 948 -23.29 34.45 -37.92
N ASN A 949 -23.77 35.29 -38.85
CA ASN A 949 -23.80 36.76 -38.75
C ASN A 949 -22.44 37.44 -38.46
N PRO A 950 -21.43 37.31 -39.34
CA PRO A 950 -20.19 38.07 -39.20
C PRO A 950 -20.45 39.59 -39.30
N LYS A 951 -19.73 40.40 -38.51
CA LYS A 951 -19.87 41.87 -38.52
C LYS A 951 -19.34 42.47 -39.84
N VAL A 952 -18.26 41.87 -40.37
CA VAL A 952 -17.68 42.18 -41.68
C VAL A 952 -17.61 40.88 -42.50
N ASN A 953 -18.19 40.86 -43.69
CA ASN A 953 -18.23 39.71 -44.59
C ASN A 953 -17.04 39.76 -45.55
N THR A 954 -15.83 39.71 -45.01
CA THR A 954 -14.60 39.68 -45.83
C THR A 954 -13.70 38.54 -45.38
N ILE A 955 -13.18 37.77 -46.34
CA ILE A 955 -12.16 36.73 -46.16
C ILE A 955 -10.86 37.26 -46.76
N PHE A 956 -9.76 37.13 -46.02
CA PHE A 956 -8.42 37.51 -46.44
C PHE A 956 -7.59 36.25 -46.63
N ILE A 957 -6.96 36.11 -47.79
CA ILE A 957 -6.13 34.96 -48.15
C ILE A 957 -4.77 35.46 -48.65
N ASP A 958 -3.71 35.28 -47.86
CA ASP A 958 -2.35 35.64 -48.24
C ASP A 958 -1.65 34.45 -48.88
N ASP A 959 -1.39 34.55 -50.19
CA ASP A 959 -0.59 33.62 -50.98
C ASP A 959 -0.95 32.14 -50.78
N PRO A 960 -2.18 31.71 -51.15
CA PRO A 960 -2.68 30.38 -50.86
C PRO A 960 -2.03 29.27 -51.69
N ILE A 961 -1.33 29.63 -52.76
CA ILE A 961 -0.78 28.70 -53.74
C ILE A 961 0.74 28.70 -53.60
N GLY A 962 1.22 27.93 -52.64
CA GLY A 962 2.64 27.56 -52.58
C GLY A 962 2.96 26.25 -53.30
N HIS A 963 1.94 25.42 -53.59
CA HIS A 963 2.11 24.02 -54.00
C HIS A 963 0.96 23.43 -54.83
N PHE A 964 0.10 24.21 -55.49
CA PHE A 964 -1.02 23.62 -56.27
C PHE A 964 -0.54 23.10 -57.64
N ASP A 965 -1.24 22.09 -58.17
CA ASP A 965 -1.18 21.73 -59.59
C ASP A 965 -2.22 22.54 -60.39
N ASP A 966 -2.05 22.64 -61.70
CA ASP A 966 -2.92 23.44 -62.58
C ASP A 966 -4.42 23.08 -62.46
N LEU A 967 -4.74 21.79 -62.19
CA LEU A 967 -6.11 21.31 -62.05
C LEU A 967 -6.76 21.77 -60.74
N ASN A 968 -6.04 21.66 -59.63
CA ASN A 968 -6.52 22.13 -58.32
C ASN A 968 -6.61 23.67 -58.33
N VAL A 969 -5.74 24.38 -59.07
CA VAL A 969 -5.82 25.84 -59.23
C VAL A 969 -7.16 26.23 -59.86
N LEU A 970 -7.52 25.62 -61.00
CA LEU A 970 -8.79 25.89 -61.66
C LEU A 970 -9.99 25.56 -60.76
N SER A 971 -9.91 24.44 -60.06
CA SER A 971 -10.96 23.99 -59.14
C SER A 971 -11.12 24.95 -57.95
N PHE A 972 -10.01 25.50 -57.44
CA PHE A 972 -10.02 26.52 -56.39
C PHE A 972 -10.64 27.82 -56.87
N ILE A 973 -10.31 28.29 -58.08
CA ILE A 973 -10.94 29.47 -58.68
C ILE A 973 -12.45 29.28 -58.81
N ASP A 974 -12.90 28.10 -59.21
CA ASP A 974 -14.33 27.78 -59.31
C ASP A 974 -15.03 27.79 -57.93
N VAL A 975 -14.33 27.39 -56.86
CA VAL A 975 -14.81 27.54 -55.48
C VAL A 975 -14.92 29.01 -55.09
N LEU A 976 -13.88 29.82 -55.33
CA LEU A 976 -13.92 31.27 -55.06
C LEU A 976 -15.06 31.95 -55.81
N ARG A 977 -15.23 31.61 -57.10
CA ARG A 977 -16.37 32.07 -57.92
C ARG A 977 -17.70 31.71 -57.28
N THR A 978 -17.86 30.47 -56.84
CA THR A 978 -19.10 30.03 -56.17
C THR A 978 -19.35 30.87 -54.92
N ILE A 979 -18.33 31.11 -54.10
CA ILE A 979 -18.48 31.89 -52.86
C ILE A 979 -18.94 33.32 -53.19
N ILE A 980 -18.29 34.03 -54.10
CA ILE A 980 -18.63 35.43 -54.39
C ILE A 980 -19.97 35.60 -55.15
N THR A 981 -20.47 34.55 -55.80
CA THR A 981 -21.74 34.60 -56.57
C THR A 981 -22.94 34.13 -55.77
N GLU A 982 -22.79 33.06 -54.99
CA GLU A 982 -23.87 32.45 -54.21
C GLU A 982 -23.97 33.03 -52.79
N THR A 983 -22.97 33.80 -52.35
CA THR A 983 -22.93 34.40 -51.02
C THR A 983 -22.62 35.90 -51.08
N ASN A 984 -22.79 36.60 -49.96
CA ASN A 984 -22.45 38.02 -49.84
C ASN A 984 -21.04 38.26 -49.26
N TRP A 985 -20.13 37.30 -49.42
CA TRP A 985 -18.76 37.40 -48.93
C TRP A 985 -17.84 38.11 -49.93
N GLN A 986 -17.04 39.04 -49.43
CA GLN A 986 -15.90 39.61 -50.14
C GLN A 986 -14.66 38.73 -49.90
N ILE A 987 -13.85 38.52 -50.93
CA ILE A 987 -12.57 37.79 -50.83
C ILE A 987 -11.46 38.73 -51.28
N ILE A 988 -10.47 38.96 -50.42
CA ILE A 988 -9.24 39.68 -50.75
C ILE A 988 -8.10 38.66 -50.73
N ILE A 989 -7.52 38.38 -51.90
CA ILE A 989 -6.52 37.33 -52.11
C ILE A 989 -5.24 37.91 -52.71
N SER A 990 -4.09 37.49 -52.21
CA SER A 990 -2.78 37.78 -52.83
C SER A 990 -2.19 36.54 -53.49
N THR A 991 -1.27 36.75 -54.42
CA THR A 991 -0.44 35.69 -54.98
C THR A 991 0.90 36.20 -55.48
N HIS A 992 1.93 35.36 -55.39
CA HIS A 992 3.19 35.55 -56.09
C HIS A 992 3.27 34.85 -57.46
N GLU A 993 2.28 34.02 -57.80
CA GLU A 993 2.24 33.28 -59.05
C GLU A 993 1.50 34.08 -60.13
N GLU A 994 2.25 34.53 -61.13
CA GLU A 994 1.70 35.30 -62.25
C GLU A 994 0.66 34.49 -63.03
N ASN A 995 0.91 33.20 -63.27
CA ASN A 995 -0.04 32.33 -63.98
C ASN A 995 -1.38 32.24 -63.25
N PHE A 996 -1.38 32.06 -61.93
CA PHE A 996 -2.63 32.00 -61.15
C PHE A 996 -3.40 33.32 -61.22
N TYR A 997 -2.68 34.45 -61.08
CA TYR A 997 -3.26 35.78 -61.19
C TYR A 997 -3.93 36.01 -62.55
N GLU A 998 -3.23 35.71 -63.65
CA GLU A 998 -3.76 35.88 -65.01
C GLU A 998 -4.98 34.98 -65.26
N VAL A 999 -4.97 33.73 -64.78
CA VAL A 999 -6.12 32.83 -64.89
C VAL A 999 -7.32 33.35 -64.09
N MET A 1000 -7.11 33.86 -62.87
CA MET A 1000 -8.19 34.50 -62.10
C MET A 1000 -8.72 35.74 -62.81
N LYS A 1001 -7.87 36.58 -63.38
CA LYS A 1001 -8.25 37.78 -64.14
C LYS A 1001 -9.12 37.44 -65.35
N ILE A 1002 -8.84 36.33 -66.03
CA ILE A 1002 -9.65 35.84 -67.15
C ILE A 1002 -10.97 35.24 -66.66
N LYS A 1003 -10.94 34.36 -65.65
CA LYS A 1003 -12.11 33.60 -65.18
C LYS A 1003 -13.09 34.42 -64.37
N LEU A 1004 -12.58 35.40 -63.63
CA LEU A 1004 -13.31 36.30 -62.74
C LEU A 1004 -13.09 37.74 -63.24
N ASN A 1005 -13.29 37.96 -64.54
CA ASN A 1005 -13.09 39.26 -65.17
C ASN A 1005 -14.12 40.29 -64.66
N SER A 1006 -13.66 41.52 -64.44
CA SER A 1006 -14.44 42.65 -63.93
C SER A 1006 -15.65 43.03 -64.79
N LYS A 1007 -15.70 42.61 -66.07
CA LYS A 1007 -16.86 42.79 -66.95
C LYS A 1007 -18.04 41.89 -66.59
N TYR A 1008 -17.79 40.72 -66.00
CA TYR A 1008 -18.81 39.70 -65.70
C TYR A 1008 -19.02 39.47 -64.21
N TYR A 1009 -18.02 39.78 -63.39
CA TYR A 1009 -18.04 39.61 -61.95
C TYR A 1009 -17.65 40.91 -61.25
N ASN A 1010 -18.18 41.12 -60.05
CA ASN A 1010 -17.79 42.24 -59.20
C ASN A 1010 -16.40 41.99 -58.60
N SER A 1011 -15.35 42.24 -59.39
CA SER A 1011 -13.98 41.88 -59.08
C SER A 1011 -12.99 42.99 -59.43
N LYS A 1012 -11.90 43.08 -58.68
CA LYS A 1012 -10.83 44.07 -58.86
C LYS A 1012 -9.45 43.41 -58.80
N PHE A 1013 -8.52 43.91 -59.60
CA PHE A 1013 -7.20 43.33 -59.77
C PHE A 1013 -6.11 44.38 -59.55
N PHE A 1014 -5.07 44.03 -58.79
CA PHE A 1014 -3.97 44.92 -58.44
C PHE A 1014 -2.63 44.24 -58.68
N LYS A 1015 -1.61 45.04 -59.04
CA LYS A 1015 -0.23 44.59 -59.24
C LYS A 1015 0.73 45.51 -58.49
N PHE A 1016 1.64 44.90 -57.72
CA PHE A 1016 2.77 45.65 -57.15
C PHE A 1016 3.78 45.96 -58.25
N LYS A 1017 4.13 47.24 -58.41
CA LYS A 1017 5.19 47.67 -59.35
C LYS A 1017 6.58 47.52 -58.75
N ASP A 1018 6.72 47.90 -57.49
CA ASP A 1018 7.93 47.77 -56.68
C ASP A 1018 7.55 47.61 -55.19
N GLU A 1019 8.55 47.71 -54.31
CA GLU A 1019 8.40 47.47 -52.88
C GLU A 1019 7.44 48.48 -52.23
N GLY A 1020 6.28 48.00 -51.77
CA GLY A 1020 5.28 48.82 -51.08
C GLY A 1020 4.39 49.69 -51.98
N ASN A 1021 4.58 49.66 -53.31
CA ASN A 1021 3.75 50.41 -54.26
C ASN A 1021 2.83 49.49 -55.05
N ILE A 1022 1.52 49.69 -54.87
CA ILE A 1022 0.46 48.88 -55.46
C ILE A 1022 -0.40 49.76 -56.35
N GLU A 1023 -0.66 49.28 -57.57
CA GLU A 1023 -1.53 49.97 -58.52
C GLU A 1023 -2.61 49.02 -59.05
N GLU A 1024 -3.73 49.61 -59.47
CA GLU A 1024 -4.80 48.87 -60.13
C GLU A 1024 -4.35 48.41 -61.52
N ASP A 1025 -4.59 47.14 -61.81
CA ASP A 1025 -4.24 46.52 -63.08
C ASP A 1025 -5.39 46.72 -64.08
N MET A 1026 -5.33 47.86 -64.78
CA MET A 1026 -6.38 48.36 -65.67
C MET A 1026 -6.42 47.71 -67.06
N GLU A 1027 -5.52 46.75 -67.37
CA GLU A 1027 -5.51 46.09 -68.69
C GLU A 1027 -6.39 44.82 -68.69
N GLY A 1028 -7.61 44.90 -69.22
CA GLY A 1028 -8.52 43.76 -69.45
C GLY A 1028 -9.61 43.98 -70.49
#